data_AF-A0A7X1SLJ4-F1
#
_entry.id   AF-A0A7X1SLJ4-F1
#
_cell.length_a   1.000
_cell.length_b   1.000
_cell.length_c   1.000
_cell.angle_alpha   90.00
_cell.angle_beta   90.00
_cell.angle_gamma   90.00
#
_symmetry.space_group_name_H-M   'P 1'
#
loop_
_entity.id
_entity.type
_entity.pdbx_description
1 polymer ?
#
loop_
_entity_poly.entity_id
_entity_poly.type
_entity_poly.pdbx_seq_one_letter_code
_entity_poly.pdbx_strand_id
1 'polypeptide(L)'
;MAILTPEKFENLNRDIEDTGKAINIIGIITPRYGEPFKSLPLVSKEAENRGGFISAPNLAALQTIMPSYNWQLARDDSTGNEYRWNPAATPTPQWEPTGRNYLKEAVDYSNQFSALTKNATVFYPFNSTKRNNVSASSVSASHEAYLKPYILNITVNGADPNKYYRIQQISTPTNPTVPNRWVFEVLNRTNFDSSETVEKTIPVVFPIVKNMGIQTFNVVDGDVTIIVTVDTSKVPTSDFYSVASTDSSYTYIIDPSRYVFSAFKKSDAVGYVDSFSTLTKNSTVLFPFSTLKRNNVNESTVGSHDNILRNFILDVRVMNADPNKYYRLQQMSSPDQASNPNRWIFEELSRSNFDTTETKGKAITTVFPIVKNTGIKNFVVKEGDLSISVTVDTNKTPSNSFYSVASTDNSYTYIFDPSVYSYAAVTSSDINAVNTRIDKFTKPMQLKNLLNDLRNPIQDVNIIFAPADSITYGVGATDNGAGPNPPHGPATTETYVNIFRNYLGTAFCTSERFDDTILETGEAYFTSEGTSVLSAELANYTFKNSLTGKVFTLTEMQALIGVNPSSPTGTFLDIKSPSVAGAVTDMEFNFNGNAFTINYARLGNGSATESNIDVFVDDVLHSSFNVYTTSPAFDGSTTISGLPDGSKKIRIANRLSNSTIYARLVSITATRKVSVINEGISGTNSKQWLDNNWIPDKISTKANYVFMMIGTNDRHTTQKIGTFKNQYLQLIDRITAKNPKAQIIIMSPPAVTQNEDPNTTVYKFRIADLNYALSQIAELRGLSFISLFEATSKLKARGETYLADGLHPNDYGYGVIAEYIINQILSA
;
A
#
# COMPACT_ATOMS: atom_id res chain seq x y z
N MET A 1 10.10 -43.39 -6.56
CA MET A 1 11.47 -43.11 -6.09
C MET A 1 12.30 -42.67 -7.28
N ALA A 2 12.90 -41.48 -7.25
CA ALA A 2 13.80 -41.04 -8.31
C ALA A 2 15.13 -41.79 -8.16
N ILE A 3 15.56 -42.51 -9.20
CA ILE A 3 16.84 -43.22 -9.22
C ILE A 3 17.97 -42.18 -9.21
N LEU A 4 18.85 -42.25 -8.20
CA LEU A 4 20.06 -41.44 -8.10
C LEU A 4 21.16 -42.10 -8.92
N THR A 5 21.71 -41.37 -9.90
CA THR A 5 22.76 -41.86 -10.81
C THR A 5 24.10 -41.17 -10.48
N PRO A 6 25.25 -41.77 -10.84
CA PRO A 6 26.57 -41.14 -10.67
C PRO A 6 26.65 -39.74 -11.30
N GLU A 7 26.04 -39.56 -12.47
CA GLU A 7 25.94 -38.28 -13.16
C GLU A 7 25.19 -37.21 -12.34
N LYS A 8 24.19 -37.59 -11.53
CA LYS A 8 23.51 -36.66 -10.63
C LYS A 8 24.43 -36.18 -9.51
N PHE A 9 25.34 -37.03 -9.02
CA PHE A 9 26.30 -36.64 -7.99
C PHE A 9 27.41 -35.75 -8.54
N GLU A 10 27.92 -36.00 -9.75
CA GLU A 10 28.89 -35.10 -10.39
C GLU A 10 28.30 -33.71 -10.67
N ASN A 11 27.06 -33.68 -11.17
CA ASN A 11 26.33 -32.43 -11.36
C ASN A 11 26.11 -31.67 -10.04
N LEU A 12 25.77 -32.38 -8.95
CA LEU A 12 25.60 -31.76 -7.64
C LEU A 12 26.91 -31.17 -7.10
N ASN A 13 28.04 -31.87 -7.28
CA ASN A 13 29.35 -31.38 -6.85
C ASN A 13 29.73 -30.06 -7.55
N ARG A 14 29.44 -29.96 -8.85
CA ARG A 14 29.66 -28.71 -9.60
C ARG A 14 28.76 -27.57 -9.11
N ASP A 15 27.48 -27.85 -8.88
CA ASP A 15 26.53 -26.83 -8.39
C ASP A 15 26.93 -26.32 -6.98
N ILE A 16 27.46 -27.21 -6.13
CA ILE A 16 28.04 -26.85 -4.82
C ILE A 16 29.29 -25.97 -5.00
N GLU A 17 30.18 -26.31 -5.93
CA GLU A 17 31.40 -25.54 -6.19
C GLU A 17 31.10 -24.12 -6.70
N ASP A 18 30.14 -23.98 -7.64
CA ASP A 18 29.73 -22.68 -8.18
C ASP A 18 29.05 -21.82 -7.10
N THR A 19 28.28 -22.44 -6.20
CA THR A 19 27.70 -21.78 -5.01
C THR A 19 28.80 -21.30 -4.06
N GLY A 20 29.83 -22.13 -3.84
CA GLY A 20 31.00 -21.75 -3.04
C GLY A 20 31.77 -20.58 -3.64
N LYS A 21 31.95 -20.55 -4.96
CA LYS A 21 32.60 -19.43 -5.66
C LYS A 21 31.78 -18.14 -5.56
N ALA A 22 30.44 -18.22 -5.60
CA ALA A 22 29.53 -17.06 -5.60
C ALA A 22 29.80 -16.05 -4.49
N ILE A 23 30.20 -16.53 -3.32
CA ILE A 23 30.43 -15.71 -2.13
C ILE A 23 31.92 -15.47 -1.82
N ASN A 24 32.84 -16.26 -2.38
CA ASN A 24 34.23 -16.31 -1.90
C ASN A 24 35.28 -15.77 -2.88
N ILE A 25 34.96 -15.59 -4.17
CA ILE A 25 35.94 -15.09 -5.15
C ILE A 25 35.52 -13.71 -5.68
N ILE A 26 36.46 -13.00 -6.31
CA ILE A 26 36.17 -11.79 -7.11
C ILE A 26 36.23 -12.22 -8.57
N GLY A 27 35.09 -12.54 -9.18
CA GLY A 27 35.05 -13.03 -10.56
C GLY A 27 33.65 -13.25 -11.12
N ILE A 28 33.58 -13.68 -12.37
CA ILE A 28 32.34 -14.13 -13.01
C ILE A 28 32.28 -15.66 -12.93
N ILE A 29 31.13 -16.19 -12.53
CA ILE A 29 30.88 -17.62 -12.35
C ILE A 29 29.93 -18.07 -13.45
N THR A 30 30.26 -19.18 -14.10
CA THR A 30 29.47 -19.77 -15.19
C THR A 30 28.78 -21.04 -14.69
N PRO A 31 27.53 -20.94 -14.20
CA PRO A 31 26.84 -22.08 -13.65
C PRO A 31 26.49 -23.10 -14.73
N ARG A 32 26.17 -24.32 -14.31
CA ARG A 32 25.67 -25.36 -15.20
C ARG A 32 24.30 -25.03 -15.80
N TYR A 33 23.47 -24.27 -15.06
CA TYR A 33 22.18 -23.75 -15.53
C TYR A 33 22.08 -22.26 -15.28
N GLY A 34 21.63 -21.52 -16.31
CA GLY A 34 21.48 -20.07 -16.28
C GLY A 34 22.69 -19.32 -16.85
N GLU A 35 22.57 -17.99 -16.86
CA GLU A 35 23.61 -17.10 -17.39
C GLU A 35 24.77 -16.92 -16.38
N PRO A 36 26.00 -16.61 -16.86
CA PRO A 36 27.10 -16.26 -15.98
C PRO A 36 26.77 -15.05 -15.10
N PHE A 37 27.21 -15.06 -13.84
CA PHE A 37 26.93 -13.99 -12.87
C PHE A 37 28.18 -13.54 -12.11
N LYS A 38 28.19 -12.28 -11.66
CA LYS A 38 29.28 -11.72 -10.84
C LYS A 38 29.16 -12.21 -9.40
N SER A 39 30.29 -12.60 -8.82
CA SER A 39 30.40 -12.94 -7.39
C SER A 39 30.05 -11.74 -6.49
N LEU A 40 29.52 -11.99 -5.29
CA LEU A 40 29.15 -10.96 -4.32
C LEU A 40 30.31 -9.99 -3.99
N PRO A 41 31.57 -10.46 -3.77
CA PRO A 41 32.69 -9.56 -3.51
C PRO A 41 33.03 -8.61 -4.67
N LEU A 42 32.86 -9.05 -5.92
CA LEU A 42 33.06 -8.20 -7.10
C LEU A 42 32.00 -7.09 -7.18
N VAL A 43 30.75 -7.39 -6.83
CA VAL A 43 29.66 -6.40 -6.77
C VAL A 43 29.90 -5.38 -5.65
N SER A 44 30.32 -5.83 -4.46
CA SER A 44 30.65 -4.93 -3.33
C SER A 44 31.79 -3.97 -3.67
N LYS A 45 32.87 -4.50 -4.28
CA LYS A 45 34.04 -3.70 -4.69
C LYS A 45 33.70 -2.64 -5.74
N GLU A 46 32.80 -2.94 -6.67
CA GLU A 46 32.35 -1.96 -7.67
C GLU A 46 31.47 -0.85 -7.04
N ALA A 47 30.73 -1.16 -5.97
CA ALA A 47 29.88 -0.20 -5.26
C ALA A 47 30.68 0.73 -4.32
N GLU A 48 31.65 0.19 -3.57
CA GLU A 48 32.48 0.95 -2.63
C GLU A 48 33.33 2.04 -3.31
N ASN A 49 33.80 1.81 -4.54
CA ASN A 49 34.63 2.75 -5.28
C ASN A 49 33.88 3.97 -5.87
N ARG A 50 32.59 4.16 -5.57
CA ARG A 50 31.75 5.24 -6.14
C ARG A 50 31.17 6.21 -5.09
N GLY A 51 31.54 6.07 -3.82
CA GLY A 51 31.29 7.06 -2.75
C GLY A 51 29.81 7.28 -2.35
N GLY A 52 28.87 6.44 -2.78
CA GLY A 52 27.44 6.53 -2.43
C GLY A 52 26.64 7.46 -3.35
N PHE A 53 25.47 7.93 -2.88
CA PHE A 53 24.55 8.74 -3.69
C PHE A 53 24.16 10.01 -2.94
N ILE A 54 24.33 11.18 -3.57
CA ILE A 54 24.03 12.49 -2.97
C ILE A 54 22.69 13.00 -3.53
N SER A 55 21.82 13.59 -2.72
CA SER A 55 20.64 14.32 -3.22
C SER A 55 20.67 15.79 -2.82
N ALA A 56 20.14 16.64 -3.69
CA ALA A 56 20.06 18.08 -3.47
C ALA A 56 18.68 18.60 -3.92
N PRO A 57 18.13 19.64 -3.26
CA PRO A 57 16.78 20.11 -3.54
C PRO A 57 16.59 20.70 -4.94
N ASN A 58 17.66 21.19 -5.57
CA ASN A 58 17.67 21.67 -6.95
C ASN A 58 19.10 21.63 -7.55
N LEU A 59 19.23 21.78 -8.87
CA LEU A 59 20.54 21.78 -9.56
C LEU A 59 21.51 22.86 -9.04
N ALA A 60 21.01 24.04 -8.66
CA ALA A 60 21.87 25.11 -8.15
C ALA A 60 22.51 24.71 -6.81
N ALA A 61 21.75 24.06 -5.93
CA ALA A 61 22.25 23.50 -4.67
C ALA A 61 23.20 22.31 -4.89
N LEU A 62 23.02 21.54 -5.98
CA LEU A 62 23.95 20.47 -6.33
C LEU A 62 25.29 21.01 -6.84
N GLN A 63 25.27 22.07 -7.65
CA GLN A 63 26.47 22.69 -8.23
C GLN A 63 27.41 23.32 -7.19
N THR A 64 26.92 23.61 -5.97
CA THR A 64 27.77 24.10 -4.87
C THR A 64 28.50 22.98 -4.13
N ILE A 65 28.17 21.70 -4.39
CA ILE A 65 28.77 20.54 -3.73
C ILE A 65 29.95 20.04 -4.56
N MET A 66 31.14 19.97 -3.94
CA MET A 66 32.33 19.35 -4.52
C MET A 66 32.62 18.01 -3.82
N PRO A 67 32.29 16.85 -4.42
CA PRO A 67 32.43 15.56 -3.76
C PRO A 67 33.90 15.09 -3.71
N SER A 68 34.25 14.32 -2.67
CA SER A 68 35.61 13.80 -2.45
C SER A 68 35.98 12.59 -3.32
N TYR A 69 35.00 11.99 -4.01
CA TYR A 69 35.19 10.81 -4.85
C TYR A 69 34.96 11.14 -6.33
N ASN A 70 35.86 10.62 -7.18
CA ASN A 70 35.75 10.79 -8.63
C ASN A 70 34.54 10.00 -9.15
N TRP A 71 33.76 10.59 -10.07
CA TRP A 71 32.59 9.94 -10.67
C TRP A 71 31.45 9.58 -9.70
N GLN A 72 31.39 10.26 -8.55
CA GLN A 72 30.26 10.25 -7.61
C GLN A 72 28.94 10.51 -8.35
N LEU A 73 27.86 9.82 -7.96
CA LEU A 73 26.50 10.07 -8.47
C LEU A 73 25.68 10.93 -7.51
N ALA A 74 24.82 11.79 -8.08
CA ALA A 74 23.93 12.65 -7.33
C ALA A 74 22.61 12.91 -8.06
N ARG A 75 21.60 13.45 -7.36
CA ARG A 75 20.28 13.78 -7.90
C ARG A 75 19.85 15.20 -7.57
N ASP A 76 19.24 15.85 -8.54
CA ASP A 76 18.40 17.03 -8.36
C ASP A 76 16.97 16.55 -8.02
N ASP A 77 16.53 16.76 -6.78
CA ASP A 77 15.22 16.30 -6.29
C ASP A 77 14.04 17.09 -6.90
N SER A 78 14.26 18.29 -7.43
CA SER A 78 13.21 19.08 -8.10
C SER A 78 12.87 18.55 -9.49
N THR A 79 13.84 17.94 -10.18
CA THR A 79 13.67 17.45 -11.56
C THR A 79 13.80 15.94 -11.70
N GLY A 80 14.36 15.26 -10.70
CA GLY A 80 14.67 13.83 -10.70
C GLY A 80 15.93 13.46 -11.49
N ASN A 81 16.61 14.42 -12.14
CA ASN A 81 17.78 14.16 -12.98
C ASN A 81 18.98 13.66 -12.15
N GLU A 82 19.65 12.62 -12.64
CA GLU A 82 20.89 12.07 -12.07
C GLU A 82 22.12 12.71 -12.74
N TYR A 83 23.05 13.16 -11.93
CA TYR A 83 24.30 13.80 -12.32
C TYR A 83 25.49 12.97 -11.82
N ARG A 84 26.61 13.06 -12.54
CA ARG A 84 27.87 12.43 -12.19
C ARG A 84 28.97 13.46 -12.12
N TRP A 85 29.75 13.42 -11.05
CA TRP A 85 30.89 14.31 -10.87
C TRP A 85 32.00 13.98 -11.84
N ASN A 86 32.38 14.92 -12.71
CA ASN A 86 33.54 14.77 -13.59
C ASN A 86 34.70 15.62 -13.07
N PRO A 87 35.69 15.01 -12.39
CA PRO A 87 36.86 15.73 -11.87
C PRO A 87 37.82 16.18 -12.98
N ALA A 88 37.66 15.68 -14.21
CA ALA A 88 38.53 15.98 -15.35
C ALA A 88 37.87 16.94 -16.37
N ALA A 89 36.68 17.48 -16.06
CA ALA A 89 36.01 18.43 -16.92
C ALA A 89 36.79 19.75 -17.03
N THR A 90 36.85 20.33 -18.24
CA THR A 90 37.50 21.62 -18.51
C THR A 90 36.47 22.71 -18.75
N PRO A 91 36.66 23.94 -18.22
CA PRO A 91 37.87 24.44 -17.56
C PRO A 91 38.00 24.08 -16.07
N THR A 92 36.93 23.62 -15.42
CA THR A 92 36.93 23.20 -14.01
C THR A 92 36.08 21.94 -13.80
N PRO A 93 36.39 21.12 -12.79
CA PRO A 93 35.55 20.01 -12.36
C PRO A 93 34.08 20.42 -12.20
N GLN A 94 33.16 19.59 -12.69
CA GLN A 94 31.73 19.90 -12.65
C GLN A 94 30.86 18.65 -12.60
N TRP A 95 29.61 18.83 -12.15
CA TRP A 95 28.56 17.83 -12.27
C TRP A 95 28.05 17.78 -13.70
N GLU A 96 28.17 16.62 -14.34
CA GLU A 96 27.67 16.39 -15.69
C GLU A 96 26.38 15.56 -15.63
N PRO A 97 25.35 15.88 -16.42
CA PRO A 97 24.15 15.07 -16.47
C PRO A 97 24.49 13.68 -17.03
N THR A 98 24.01 12.64 -16.37
CA THR A 98 24.20 11.25 -16.83
C THR A 98 23.24 10.87 -17.96
N GLY A 99 22.19 11.68 -18.16
CA GLY A 99 21.06 11.37 -19.04
C GLY A 99 19.97 10.54 -18.37
N ARG A 100 20.19 10.05 -17.14
CA ARG A 100 19.20 9.33 -16.34
C ARG A 100 18.35 10.29 -15.51
N ASN A 101 17.07 9.98 -15.34
CA ASN A 101 16.16 10.78 -14.52
C ASN A 101 15.25 9.83 -13.74
N TYR A 102 15.31 9.84 -12.41
CA TYR A 102 14.57 8.94 -11.55
C TYR A 102 13.05 9.13 -11.60
N LEU A 103 12.56 10.35 -11.75
CA LEU A 103 11.13 10.60 -11.91
C LEU A 103 10.66 10.11 -13.27
N LYS A 104 11.46 10.33 -14.32
CA LYS A 104 11.21 9.82 -15.67
C LYS A 104 11.34 8.31 -15.71
N GLU A 105 12.30 7.70 -15.02
CA GLU A 105 12.50 6.25 -14.96
C GLU A 105 11.40 5.57 -14.12
N ALA A 106 10.90 6.20 -13.06
CA ALA A 106 9.71 5.72 -12.33
C ALA A 106 8.44 5.82 -13.20
N VAL A 107 8.30 6.91 -13.96
CA VAL A 107 7.24 7.07 -14.98
C VAL A 107 7.42 6.07 -16.12
N ASP A 108 8.64 5.85 -16.61
CA ASP A 108 8.98 4.92 -17.69
C ASP A 108 8.81 3.47 -17.24
N TYR A 109 9.15 3.13 -16.00
CA TYR A 109 8.88 1.83 -15.37
C TYR A 109 7.37 1.61 -15.19
N SER A 110 6.62 2.65 -14.82
CA SER A 110 5.15 2.62 -14.86
C SER A 110 4.60 2.50 -16.30
N ASN A 111 5.30 3.03 -17.30
CA ASN A 111 4.90 2.99 -18.71
C ASN A 111 5.32 1.68 -19.40
N GLN A 112 6.31 0.95 -18.88
CA GLN A 112 6.76 -0.34 -19.42
C GLN A 112 5.69 -1.43 -19.33
N PHE A 113 4.69 -1.26 -18.47
CA PHE A 113 3.55 -2.18 -18.35
C PHE A 113 2.40 -1.90 -19.33
N SER A 114 2.54 -0.93 -20.23
CA SER A 114 1.44 -0.43 -21.08
C SER A 114 1.86 -0.16 -22.52
N ALA A 115 2.57 -1.08 -23.19
CA ALA A 115 3.21 -0.84 -24.48
C ALA A 115 3.06 -2.01 -25.48
N LEU A 116 2.59 -1.76 -26.72
CA LEU A 116 2.63 -2.72 -27.84
C LEU A 116 4.02 -2.78 -28.50
N THR A 117 5.00 -3.55 -28.00
CA THR A 117 6.37 -3.51 -28.55
C THR A 117 6.70 -4.71 -29.46
N LYS A 118 7.16 -4.49 -30.71
CA LYS A 118 7.88 -5.49 -31.53
C LYS A 118 9.06 -4.87 -32.27
N ASN A 119 10.23 -5.42 -32.00
CA ASN A 119 11.49 -5.02 -32.62
C ASN A 119 11.70 -5.75 -33.95
N ALA A 120 11.89 -5.01 -35.03
CA ALA A 120 12.12 -5.52 -36.39
C ALA A 120 13.35 -6.42 -36.54
N THR A 121 14.30 -6.40 -35.57
CA THR A 121 15.43 -7.34 -35.56
C THR A 121 15.03 -8.75 -35.14
N VAL A 122 13.83 -8.95 -34.58
CA VAL A 122 13.29 -10.25 -34.12
C VAL A 122 11.93 -10.57 -34.79
N PHE A 123 11.04 -9.58 -34.93
CA PHE A 123 9.73 -9.71 -35.60
C PHE A 123 9.32 -8.38 -36.27
N TYR A 124 8.83 -8.42 -37.52
CA TYR A 124 8.35 -7.22 -38.22
C TYR A 124 7.13 -6.61 -37.48
N PRO A 125 7.13 -5.30 -37.15
CA PRO A 125 6.12 -4.68 -36.27
C PRO A 125 4.71 -4.57 -36.88
N PHE A 126 4.57 -4.79 -38.18
CA PHE A 126 3.29 -4.74 -38.87
C PHE A 126 2.75 -6.13 -39.19
N ASN A 127 1.43 -6.25 -39.19
CA ASN A 127 0.70 -7.40 -39.73
C ASN A 127 -0.11 -6.98 -40.94
N SER A 128 -0.28 -7.86 -41.93
CA SER A 128 -1.16 -7.62 -43.07
C SER A 128 -2.54 -8.25 -42.83
N THR A 129 -3.62 -7.52 -43.07
CA THR A 129 -4.98 -8.08 -43.00
C THR A 129 -5.88 -7.61 -44.15
N LYS A 130 -6.94 -8.39 -44.40
CA LYS A 130 -7.98 -8.13 -45.40
C LYS A 130 -8.78 -6.88 -45.02
N ARG A 131 -9.33 -6.16 -46.01
CA ARG A 131 -10.21 -5.00 -45.81
C ARG A 131 -11.26 -4.87 -46.92
N ASN A 132 -12.34 -4.12 -46.69
CA ASN A 132 -13.32 -3.71 -47.73
C ASN A 132 -13.85 -4.84 -48.65
N ASN A 133 -14.02 -6.05 -48.11
CA ASN A 133 -14.44 -7.25 -48.86
C ASN A 133 -13.55 -7.60 -50.06
N VAL A 134 -12.32 -7.07 -50.18
CA VAL A 134 -11.42 -7.39 -51.28
C VAL A 134 -10.84 -8.80 -51.15
N SER A 135 -10.66 -9.52 -52.26
CA SER A 135 -10.08 -10.87 -52.26
C SER A 135 -8.65 -10.88 -51.69
N ALA A 136 -8.28 -11.97 -51.01
CA ALA A 136 -6.95 -12.08 -50.41
C ALA A 136 -5.83 -11.98 -51.45
N SER A 137 -4.97 -10.98 -51.31
CA SER A 137 -3.78 -10.78 -52.15
C SER A 137 -2.58 -10.45 -51.26
N SER A 138 -1.37 -10.77 -51.72
CA SER A 138 -0.12 -10.39 -51.03
C SER A 138 0.08 -8.88 -51.08
N VAL A 139 0.53 -8.29 -49.97
CA VAL A 139 1.02 -6.90 -49.95
C VAL A 139 2.18 -6.77 -50.95
N SER A 140 2.29 -5.63 -51.65
CA SER A 140 3.35 -5.46 -52.67
C SER A 140 4.76 -5.70 -52.08
N ALA A 141 5.50 -6.64 -52.65
CA ALA A 141 6.85 -7.02 -52.22
C ALA A 141 7.86 -5.85 -52.25
N SER A 142 7.59 -4.82 -53.05
CA SER A 142 8.40 -3.60 -53.10
C SER A 142 8.31 -2.75 -51.82
N HIS A 143 7.19 -2.76 -51.10
CA HIS A 143 7.02 -2.00 -49.85
C HIS A 143 7.69 -2.70 -48.66
N GLU A 144 7.66 -4.04 -48.62
CA GLU A 144 8.22 -4.82 -47.51
C GLU A 144 9.76 -4.79 -47.49
N ALA A 145 10.41 -4.82 -48.67
CA ALA A 145 11.87 -4.69 -48.81
C ALA A 145 12.40 -3.31 -48.37
N TYR A 146 11.52 -2.31 -48.33
CA TYR A 146 11.83 -0.90 -48.11
C TYR A 146 11.59 -0.46 -46.65
N LEU A 147 10.52 -0.95 -46.02
CA LEU A 147 10.11 -0.54 -44.66
C LEU A 147 10.81 -1.30 -43.54
N LYS A 148 11.06 -2.60 -43.75
CA LYS A 148 11.77 -3.48 -42.81
C LYS A 148 13.11 -2.91 -42.31
N PRO A 149 13.97 -2.36 -43.17
CA PRO A 149 15.23 -1.76 -42.72
C PRO A 149 15.10 -0.33 -42.16
N TYR A 150 13.97 0.37 -42.37
CA TYR A 150 13.79 1.76 -41.95
C TYR A 150 13.02 1.91 -40.63
N ILE A 151 11.88 1.23 -40.45
CA ILE A 151 11.08 1.28 -39.22
C ILE A 151 11.46 0.09 -38.34
N LEU A 152 12.21 0.37 -37.28
CA LEU A 152 12.80 -0.66 -36.42
C LEU A 152 11.88 -1.09 -35.29
N ASN A 153 11.04 -0.21 -34.77
CA ASN A 153 10.07 -0.54 -33.72
C ASN A 153 8.92 0.45 -33.76
N ILE A 154 7.71 -0.02 -33.46
CA ILE A 154 6.58 0.85 -33.15
C ILE A 154 5.94 0.35 -31.88
N THR A 155 5.65 1.28 -30.99
CA THR A 155 4.93 1.04 -29.75
C THR A 155 3.67 1.88 -29.70
N VAL A 156 2.54 1.28 -29.36
CA VAL A 156 1.30 2.03 -29.05
C VAL A 156 0.94 1.74 -27.61
N ASN A 157 1.13 2.73 -26.75
CA ASN A 157 0.78 2.67 -25.35
C ASN A 157 -0.68 3.09 -25.16
N GLY A 158 -1.40 2.42 -24.26
CA GLY A 158 -2.84 2.65 -24.06
C GLY A 158 -3.72 2.16 -25.21
N ALA A 159 -3.23 1.22 -26.02
CA ALA A 159 -3.96 0.66 -27.16
C ALA A 159 -5.26 -0.05 -26.73
N ASP A 160 -6.36 0.23 -27.43
CA ASP A 160 -7.64 -0.45 -27.25
C ASP A 160 -7.62 -1.78 -28.00
N PRO A 161 -7.84 -2.93 -27.33
CA PRO A 161 -7.76 -4.24 -27.95
C PRO A 161 -8.80 -4.48 -29.05
N ASN A 162 -9.87 -3.67 -29.08
CA ASN A 162 -10.93 -3.72 -30.09
C ASN A 162 -10.68 -2.79 -31.28
N LYS A 163 -9.47 -2.24 -31.41
CA LYS A 163 -9.08 -1.37 -32.53
C LYS A 163 -7.87 -1.94 -33.27
N TYR A 164 -7.71 -1.53 -34.52
CA TYR A 164 -6.44 -1.63 -35.22
C TYR A 164 -5.80 -0.25 -35.30
N TYR A 165 -4.48 -0.20 -35.38
CA TYR A 165 -3.74 1.04 -35.57
C TYR A 165 -2.97 0.99 -36.89
N ARG A 166 -2.86 2.12 -37.57
CA ARG A 166 -2.13 2.24 -38.83
C ARG A 166 -1.25 3.47 -38.83
N ILE A 167 -0.14 3.40 -39.55
CA ILE A 167 0.83 4.48 -39.71
C ILE A 167 1.13 4.69 -41.19
N GLN A 168 1.24 5.94 -41.59
CA GLN A 168 1.57 6.36 -42.95
C GLN A 168 2.58 7.50 -42.90
N GLN A 169 3.53 7.54 -43.83
CA GLN A 169 4.44 8.66 -44.05
C GLN A 169 4.07 9.37 -45.35
N ILE A 170 3.36 10.48 -45.21
CA ILE A 170 2.77 11.23 -46.31
C ILE A 170 3.82 11.99 -47.11
N SER A 171 4.95 12.37 -46.49
CA SER A 171 6.09 13.01 -47.14
C SER A 171 7.40 12.54 -46.52
N THR A 172 8.37 12.14 -47.35
CA THR A 172 9.70 11.69 -46.92
C THR A 172 10.57 12.83 -46.34
N PRO A 173 11.49 12.56 -45.39
CA PRO A 173 12.48 13.52 -44.91
C PRO A 173 13.39 14.09 -46.00
N THR A 174 13.49 13.44 -47.17
CA THR A 174 14.27 13.94 -48.31
C THR A 174 13.46 14.82 -49.26
N ASN A 175 12.19 15.11 -48.96
CA ASN A 175 11.35 15.96 -49.79
C ASN A 175 11.81 17.43 -49.69
N PRO A 176 12.15 18.09 -50.81
CA PRO A 176 12.74 19.43 -50.78
C PRO A 176 11.75 20.56 -50.46
N THR A 177 10.43 20.30 -50.50
CA THR A 177 9.40 21.35 -50.43
C THR A 177 8.37 21.14 -49.31
N VAL A 178 8.26 19.94 -48.73
CA VAL A 178 7.24 19.61 -47.73
C VAL A 178 7.90 18.95 -46.50
N PRO A 179 7.58 19.36 -45.25
CA PRO A 179 8.14 18.73 -44.05
C PRO A 179 7.71 17.26 -43.94
N ASN A 180 8.49 16.42 -43.27
CA ASN A 180 8.27 14.98 -43.10
C ASN A 180 6.99 14.68 -42.28
N ARG A 181 5.87 14.48 -42.97
CA ARG A 181 4.55 14.30 -42.36
C ARG A 181 4.22 12.83 -42.23
N TRP A 182 3.68 12.50 -41.07
CA TRP A 182 3.20 11.18 -40.72
C TRP A 182 1.73 11.29 -40.30
N VAL A 183 1.00 10.21 -40.53
CA VAL A 183 -0.40 10.09 -40.15
C VAL A 183 -0.57 8.77 -39.42
N PHE A 184 -1.13 8.84 -38.21
CA PHE A 184 -1.55 7.66 -37.47
C PHE A 184 -3.07 7.57 -37.48
N GLU A 185 -3.59 6.36 -37.61
CA GLU A 185 -5.02 6.12 -37.68
C GLU A 185 -5.42 5.05 -36.67
N VAL A 186 -6.56 5.29 -36.01
CA VAL A 186 -7.26 4.32 -35.19
C VAL A 186 -8.43 3.81 -36.01
N LEU A 187 -8.44 2.50 -36.25
CA LEU A 187 -9.33 1.81 -37.16
C LEU A 187 -10.28 0.93 -36.34
N ASN A 188 -11.55 0.91 -36.73
CA ASN A 188 -12.51 0.00 -36.12
C ASN A 188 -12.18 -1.44 -36.53
N ARG A 189 -11.96 -2.33 -35.55
CA ARG A 189 -11.64 -3.73 -35.81
C ARG A 189 -12.85 -4.54 -36.29
N THR A 190 -14.03 -4.26 -35.75
CA THR A 190 -15.25 -5.07 -35.93
C THR A 190 -15.75 -5.06 -37.38
N ASN A 191 -15.60 -3.94 -38.09
CA ASN A 191 -16.03 -3.82 -39.48
C ASN A 191 -14.87 -3.75 -40.48
N PHE A 192 -13.63 -3.96 -40.03
CA PHE A 192 -12.43 -3.74 -40.85
C PHE A 192 -12.45 -4.52 -42.18
N ASP A 193 -12.85 -5.79 -42.11
CA ASP A 193 -12.87 -6.70 -43.24
C ASP A 193 -13.96 -6.36 -44.26
N SER A 194 -15.06 -5.71 -43.86
CA SER A 194 -16.24 -5.46 -44.70
C SER A 194 -16.37 -3.99 -45.14
N SER A 195 -16.00 -3.05 -44.29
CA SER A 195 -15.99 -1.61 -44.53
C SER A 195 -14.99 -0.94 -43.59
N GLU A 196 -13.75 -0.78 -44.03
CA GLU A 196 -12.70 -0.11 -43.26
C GLU A 196 -13.18 1.28 -42.84
N THR A 197 -13.28 1.49 -41.53
CA THR A 197 -13.68 2.76 -40.94
C THR A 197 -12.53 3.32 -40.11
N VAL A 198 -12.03 4.50 -40.49
CA VAL A 198 -11.09 5.28 -39.70
C VAL A 198 -11.88 6.04 -38.64
N GLU A 199 -11.67 5.71 -37.37
CA GLU A 199 -12.35 6.37 -36.25
C GLU A 199 -11.63 7.62 -35.78
N LYS A 200 -10.29 7.64 -35.95
CA LYS A 200 -9.47 8.79 -35.57
C LYS A 200 -8.22 8.87 -36.43
N THR A 201 -7.83 10.09 -36.77
CA THR A 201 -6.59 10.39 -37.51
C THR A 201 -5.76 11.39 -36.71
N ILE A 202 -4.48 11.08 -36.51
CA ILE A 202 -3.53 11.86 -35.73
C ILE A 202 -2.37 12.24 -36.66
N PRO A 203 -2.37 13.46 -37.23
CA PRO A 203 -1.25 13.94 -38.04
C PRO A 203 -0.09 14.38 -37.14
N VAL A 204 1.15 14.06 -37.55
CA VAL A 204 2.36 14.55 -36.87
C VAL A 204 3.47 14.87 -37.89
N VAL A 205 4.42 15.68 -37.48
CA VAL A 205 5.67 15.91 -38.21
C VAL A 205 6.82 15.40 -37.36
N PHE A 206 7.57 14.42 -37.86
CA PHE A 206 8.77 13.94 -37.18
C PHE A 206 10.01 14.67 -37.72
N PRO A 207 10.86 15.27 -36.87
CA PRO A 207 12.04 16.01 -37.29
C PRO A 207 13.21 15.07 -37.64
N ILE A 208 13.00 14.19 -38.62
CA ILE A 208 14.00 13.21 -39.05
C ILE A 208 15.06 13.89 -39.91
N VAL A 209 16.33 13.74 -39.53
CA VAL A 209 17.49 14.16 -40.33
C VAL A 209 18.23 12.91 -40.78
N LYS A 210 18.55 12.83 -42.09
CA LYS A 210 19.21 11.66 -42.69
C LYS A 210 20.60 11.43 -42.08
N ASN A 211 20.97 10.16 -41.89
CA ASN A 211 22.29 9.68 -41.41
C ASN A 211 22.66 10.07 -39.97
N MET A 212 21.68 10.29 -39.11
CA MET A 212 21.88 10.59 -37.69
C MET A 212 21.76 9.36 -36.78
N GLY A 213 21.84 8.14 -37.35
CA GLY A 213 21.68 6.88 -36.64
C GLY A 213 20.23 6.51 -36.32
N ILE A 214 20.01 5.69 -35.30
CA ILE A 214 18.68 5.26 -34.87
C ILE A 214 18.04 6.35 -34.00
N GLN A 215 16.81 6.76 -34.34
CA GLN A 215 16.07 7.78 -33.61
C GLN A 215 14.68 7.30 -33.23
N THR A 216 14.18 7.79 -32.09
CA THR A 216 12.84 7.46 -31.57
C THR A 216 12.01 8.72 -31.37
N PHE A 217 10.77 8.70 -31.85
CA PHE A 217 9.83 9.80 -31.77
C PHE A 217 8.54 9.34 -31.09
N ASN A 218 7.85 10.25 -30.40
CA ASN A 218 6.59 9.95 -29.73
C ASN A 218 5.48 10.94 -30.10
N VAL A 219 4.25 10.46 -30.03
CA VAL A 219 3.01 11.21 -30.28
C VAL A 219 2.02 10.85 -29.19
N VAL A 220 1.47 11.85 -28.49
CA VAL A 220 0.53 11.64 -27.38
C VAL A 220 -0.83 12.20 -27.79
N ASP A 221 -1.88 11.39 -27.61
CA ASP A 221 -3.26 11.76 -27.94
C ASP A 221 -4.25 11.07 -26.97
N GLY A 222 -4.65 11.80 -25.93
CA GLY A 222 -5.48 11.28 -24.84
C GLY A 222 -4.75 10.20 -24.04
N ASP A 223 -5.39 9.05 -23.85
CA ASP A 223 -4.82 7.88 -23.16
C ASP A 223 -3.86 7.07 -24.06
N VAL A 224 -3.75 7.39 -25.36
CA VAL A 224 -2.91 6.67 -26.32
C VAL A 224 -1.60 7.43 -26.57
N THR A 225 -0.46 6.74 -26.45
CA THR A 225 0.86 7.29 -26.82
C THR A 225 1.52 6.38 -27.86
N ILE A 226 1.83 6.90 -29.04
CA ILE A 226 2.49 6.16 -30.11
C ILE A 226 3.97 6.54 -30.14
N ILE A 227 4.85 5.54 -30.14
CA ILE A 227 6.31 5.68 -30.17
C ILE A 227 6.81 4.97 -31.42
N VAL A 228 7.63 5.63 -32.23
CA VAL A 228 8.19 5.09 -33.48
C VAL A 228 9.70 5.22 -33.46
N THR A 229 10.40 4.11 -33.64
CA THR A 229 11.85 4.04 -33.77
C THR A 229 12.22 3.76 -35.22
N VAL A 230 13.09 4.60 -35.80
CA VAL A 230 13.53 4.52 -37.19
C VAL A 230 15.06 4.52 -37.30
N ASP A 231 15.60 3.86 -38.31
CA ASP A 231 17.01 4.01 -38.73
C ASP A 231 17.13 5.14 -39.75
N THR A 232 17.61 6.31 -39.31
CA THR A 232 17.72 7.48 -40.18
C THR A 232 18.80 7.35 -41.26
N SER A 233 19.62 6.29 -41.23
CA SER A 233 20.58 5.96 -42.31
C SER A 233 19.91 5.19 -43.47
N LYS A 234 18.73 4.64 -43.24
CA LYS A 234 17.93 3.87 -44.22
C LYS A 234 16.73 4.67 -44.73
N VAL A 235 16.81 6.00 -44.65
CA VAL A 235 15.68 6.89 -44.98
C VAL A 235 15.21 6.68 -46.43
N PRO A 236 13.90 6.48 -46.62
CA PRO A 236 13.26 6.28 -47.91
C PRO A 236 13.40 7.48 -48.87
N THR A 237 13.60 7.27 -50.18
CA THR A 237 13.64 8.35 -51.20
C THR A 237 12.26 8.74 -51.74
N SER A 238 11.24 7.93 -51.48
CA SER A 238 9.82 8.17 -51.83
C SER A 238 8.92 8.02 -50.60
N ASP A 239 7.73 8.62 -50.66
CA ASP A 239 6.73 8.59 -49.59
C ASP A 239 6.24 7.16 -49.31
N PHE A 240 5.79 6.90 -48.08
CA PHE A 240 5.26 5.60 -47.68
C PHE A 240 3.78 5.70 -47.31
N TYR A 241 2.95 5.04 -48.10
CA TYR A 241 1.53 4.88 -47.81
C TYR A 241 1.27 3.43 -47.41
N SER A 242 0.58 3.25 -46.27
CA SER A 242 0.13 1.92 -45.84
C SER A 242 -0.94 1.34 -46.78
N VAL A 243 -1.51 2.17 -47.64
CA VAL A 243 -2.45 1.86 -48.73
C VAL A 243 -2.31 2.94 -49.81
N ALA A 244 -2.10 2.56 -51.07
CA ALA A 244 -2.30 3.49 -52.18
C ALA A 244 -3.80 3.75 -52.37
N SER A 245 -4.19 4.97 -52.76
CA SER A 245 -5.60 5.38 -52.86
C SER A 245 -6.44 4.56 -53.86
N THR A 246 -5.82 3.73 -54.69
CA THR A 246 -6.46 2.89 -55.72
C THR A 246 -6.29 1.38 -55.51
N ASP A 247 -5.62 0.94 -54.44
CA ASP A 247 -5.26 -0.48 -54.27
C ASP A 247 -6.38 -1.32 -53.65
N SER A 248 -6.70 -2.44 -54.31
CA SER A 248 -7.62 -3.49 -53.83
C SER A 248 -6.85 -4.62 -53.13
N SER A 249 -6.04 -4.29 -52.13
CA SER A 249 -5.12 -5.23 -51.48
C SER A 249 -5.13 -5.15 -49.94
N TYR A 250 -4.47 -6.12 -49.29
CA TYR A 250 -4.26 -6.13 -47.83
C TYR A 250 -3.48 -4.88 -47.39
N THR A 251 -3.72 -4.40 -46.18
CA THR A 251 -3.01 -3.24 -45.61
C THR A 251 -2.22 -3.62 -44.36
N TYR A 252 -1.18 -2.84 -44.06
CA TYR A 252 -0.39 -3.00 -42.84
C TYR A 252 -1.09 -2.35 -41.65
N ILE A 253 -1.22 -3.12 -40.58
CA ILE A 253 -1.78 -2.69 -39.30
C ILE A 253 -0.88 -3.09 -38.15
N ILE A 254 -1.08 -2.41 -37.04
CA ILE A 254 -0.61 -2.79 -35.72
C ILE A 254 -1.83 -3.39 -35.02
N ASP A 255 -1.83 -4.71 -34.84
CA ASP A 255 -2.91 -5.49 -34.24
C ASP A 255 -2.61 -5.78 -32.76
N PRO A 256 -3.36 -5.19 -31.81
CA PRO A 256 -3.14 -5.40 -30.38
C PRO A 256 -3.19 -6.86 -29.91
N SER A 257 -3.89 -7.76 -30.62
CA SER A 257 -4.04 -9.17 -30.23
C SER A 257 -2.77 -10.01 -30.39
N ARG A 258 -1.74 -9.48 -31.05
CA ARG A 258 -0.45 -10.19 -31.26
C ARG A 258 0.64 -9.74 -30.29
N TYR A 259 0.26 -9.02 -29.22
CA TYR A 259 1.12 -8.41 -28.21
C TYR A 259 0.53 -8.65 -26.82
N VAL A 260 1.37 -8.61 -25.78
CA VAL A 260 0.91 -8.71 -24.38
C VAL A 260 0.29 -7.36 -23.99
N PHE A 261 -0.99 -7.35 -23.61
CA PHE A 261 -1.70 -6.14 -23.21
C PHE A 261 -2.18 -6.23 -21.75
N SER A 262 -2.12 -5.12 -21.03
CA SER A 262 -2.89 -4.91 -19.80
C SER A 262 -4.24 -4.30 -20.19
N ALA A 263 -5.34 -4.85 -19.69
CA ALA A 263 -6.70 -4.39 -19.99
C ALA A 263 -7.08 -3.06 -19.29
N PHE A 264 -6.15 -2.42 -18.58
CA PHE A 264 -6.41 -1.23 -17.76
C PHE A 264 -5.99 0.07 -18.48
N LYS A 265 -6.96 0.95 -18.73
CA LYS A 265 -6.73 2.34 -19.17
C LYS A 265 -6.40 3.24 -17.96
N LYS A 266 -5.71 4.36 -18.21
CA LYS A 266 -5.40 5.37 -17.17
C LYS A 266 -6.67 5.93 -16.52
N SER A 267 -7.76 6.00 -17.28
CA SER A 267 -9.11 6.36 -16.82
C SER A 267 -9.77 5.29 -15.92
N ASP A 268 -9.38 4.01 -16.05
CA ASP A 268 -9.90 2.92 -15.21
C ASP A 268 -9.30 2.96 -13.80
N ALA A 269 -8.10 3.50 -13.61
CA ALA A 269 -7.48 3.67 -12.30
C ALA A 269 -8.21 4.69 -11.40
N VAL A 270 -8.91 5.67 -12.01
CA VAL A 270 -9.74 6.65 -11.30
C VAL A 270 -11.15 6.11 -11.07
N GLY A 271 -11.70 5.33 -12.01
CA GLY A 271 -13.02 4.70 -11.89
C GLY A 271 -13.07 3.46 -10.98
N TYR A 272 -11.97 2.73 -10.82
CA TYR A 272 -11.89 1.52 -9.98
C TYR A 272 -12.05 1.83 -8.48
N VAL A 273 -11.58 3.00 -8.04
CA VAL A 273 -11.63 3.46 -6.64
C VAL A 273 -13.05 3.87 -6.20
N ASP A 274 -13.89 4.33 -7.14
CA ASP A 274 -15.28 4.75 -6.87
C ASP A 274 -16.30 3.62 -7.09
N SER A 275 -15.89 2.44 -7.59
CA SER A 275 -16.81 1.37 -8.04
C SER A 275 -17.42 0.50 -6.93
N PHE A 276 -16.87 0.55 -5.71
CA PHE A 276 -17.24 -0.38 -4.63
C PHE A 276 -18.47 0.03 -3.78
N SER A 277 -19.20 1.09 -4.16
CA SER A 277 -20.45 1.47 -3.47
C SER A 277 -21.57 1.99 -4.38
N THR A 278 -21.64 1.56 -5.64
CA THR A 278 -22.55 2.14 -6.64
C THR A 278 -23.57 1.15 -7.22
N LEU A 279 -24.84 1.55 -7.28
CA LEU A 279 -25.87 0.86 -8.09
C LEU A 279 -25.62 1.21 -9.55
N THR A 280 -25.31 0.25 -10.42
CA THR A 280 -24.95 0.50 -11.83
C THR A 280 -25.81 -0.34 -12.79
N LYS A 281 -26.49 0.31 -13.75
CA LYS A 281 -27.12 -0.34 -14.92
C LYS A 281 -26.84 0.49 -16.17
N ASN A 282 -26.23 -0.16 -17.14
CA ASN A 282 -25.89 0.42 -18.43
C ASN A 282 -27.03 0.17 -19.43
N SER A 283 -27.52 1.22 -20.11
CA SER A 283 -28.64 1.15 -21.06
C SER A 283 -28.37 0.25 -22.27
N THR A 284 -27.10 -0.03 -22.56
CA THR A 284 -26.67 -0.99 -23.59
C THR A 284 -26.87 -2.45 -23.20
N VAL A 285 -27.11 -2.73 -21.91
CA VAL A 285 -27.39 -4.06 -21.35
C VAL A 285 -28.83 -4.14 -20.83
N LEU A 286 -29.26 -3.18 -20.01
CA LEU A 286 -30.61 -3.06 -19.45
C LEU A 286 -30.96 -1.58 -19.24
N PHE A 287 -32.21 -1.17 -19.48
CA PHE A 287 -32.63 0.22 -19.28
C PHE A 287 -32.37 0.66 -17.83
N PRO A 288 -31.69 1.80 -17.59
CA PRO A 288 -31.30 2.21 -16.23
C PRO A 288 -32.48 2.57 -15.33
N PHE A 289 -33.67 2.81 -15.91
CA PHE A 289 -34.87 3.15 -15.17
C PHE A 289 -35.83 1.96 -15.03
N SER A 290 -36.47 1.85 -13.88
CA SER A 290 -37.66 1.02 -13.65
C SER A 290 -38.89 1.92 -13.54
N THR A 291 -40.07 1.42 -13.88
CA THR A 291 -41.33 2.17 -13.76
C THR A 291 -42.09 1.71 -12.52
N LEU A 292 -42.59 2.66 -11.71
CA LEU A 292 -43.33 2.33 -10.50
C LEU A 292 -44.53 3.26 -10.30
N LYS A 293 -45.60 2.72 -9.71
CA LYS A 293 -46.83 3.44 -9.32
C LYS A 293 -46.53 4.43 -8.20
N ARG A 294 -47.33 5.50 -8.08
CA ARG A 294 -47.19 6.51 -7.03
C ARG A 294 -48.54 7.13 -6.62
N ASN A 295 -48.64 7.72 -5.43
CA ASN A 295 -49.76 8.58 -4.99
C ASN A 295 -51.19 8.03 -5.20
N ASN A 296 -51.41 6.73 -4.98
CA ASN A 296 -52.70 6.04 -5.19
C ASN A 296 -53.28 6.16 -6.60
N VAL A 297 -52.44 6.45 -7.59
CA VAL A 297 -52.88 6.67 -8.97
C VAL A 297 -53.19 5.34 -9.67
N ASN A 298 -54.23 5.29 -10.52
CA ASN A 298 -54.59 4.10 -11.30
C ASN A 298 -53.46 3.65 -12.23
N GLU A 299 -53.38 2.35 -12.50
CA GLU A 299 -52.32 1.80 -13.34
C GLU A 299 -52.45 2.27 -14.79
N SER A 300 -51.40 2.94 -15.28
CA SER A 300 -51.29 3.46 -16.65
C SER A 300 -49.83 3.41 -17.11
N THR A 301 -49.60 3.42 -18.41
CA THR A 301 -48.25 3.40 -18.99
C THR A 301 -47.54 4.75 -18.78
N VAL A 302 -46.24 4.72 -18.46
CA VAL A 302 -45.41 5.94 -18.46
C VAL A 302 -45.34 6.52 -19.87
N GLY A 303 -45.36 7.85 -20.01
CA GLY A 303 -45.24 8.53 -21.31
C GLY A 303 -44.01 8.09 -22.13
N SER A 304 -44.08 8.27 -23.46
CA SER A 304 -43.22 7.68 -24.51
C SER A 304 -41.73 8.11 -24.55
N HIS A 305 -41.10 8.33 -23.39
CA HIS A 305 -39.73 8.81 -23.29
C HIS A 305 -38.66 7.71 -23.44
N ASP A 306 -39.02 6.43 -23.31
CA ASP A 306 -38.11 5.28 -23.41
C ASP A 306 -37.23 5.31 -24.67
N ASN A 307 -37.82 5.55 -25.83
CA ASN A 307 -37.11 5.55 -27.12
C ASN A 307 -36.08 6.69 -27.23
N ILE A 308 -36.26 7.75 -26.44
CA ILE A 308 -35.41 8.93 -26.43
C ILE A 308 -34.31 8.74 -25.37
N LEU A 309 -34.69 8.34 -24.15
CA LEU A 309 -33.79 8.20 -23.01
C LEU A 309 -32.81 7.04 -23.17
N ARG A 310 -33.21 5.91 -23.77
CA ARG A 310 -32.32 4.76 -24.03
C ARG A 310 -31.09 5.14 -24.85
N ASN A 311 -31.28 6.06 -25.79
CA ASN A 311 -30.24 6.54 -26.70
C ASN A 311 -29.43 7.69 -26.12
N PHE A 312 -29.99 8.45 -25.18
CA PHE A 312 -29.35 9.63 -24.59
C PHE A 312 -28.64 9.34 -23.27
N ILE A 313 -29.28 8.64 -22.33
CA ILE A 313 -28.73 8.31 -21.00
C ILE A 313 -28.20 6.89 -21.06
N LEU A 314 -26.87 6.77 -21.11
CA LEU A 314 -26.18 5.51 -21.31
C LEU A 314 -25.93 4.76 -20.00
N ASP A 315 -25.70 5.50 -18.92
CA ASP A 315 -25.44 4.91 -17.61
C ASP A 315 -25.89 5.87 -16.52
N VAL A 316 -26.48 5.34 -15.46
CA VAL A 316 -26.71 6.09 -14.24
C VAL A 316 -26.22 5.28 -13.07
N ARG A 317 -25.40 5.91 -12.23
CA ARG A 317 -24.87 5.31 -11.01
C ARG A 317 -25.29 6.10 -9.80
N VAL A 318 -25.91 5.44 -8.84
CA VAL A 318 -26.15 6.04 -7.52
C VAL A 318 -25.16 5.45 -6.53
N MET A 319 -24.25 6.29 -6.05
CA MET A 319 -23.19 5.92 -5.11
C MET A 319 -23.65 6.15 -3.67
N ASN A 320 -23.39 5.19 -2.80
CA ASN A 320 -23.86 5.17 -1.41
C ASN A 320 -25.39 5.25 -1.26
N ALA A 321 -26.09 4.59 -2.19
CA ALA A 321 -27.54 4.45 -2.20
C ALA A 321 -28.05 3.73 -0.94
N ASP A 322 -29.07 4.29 -0.29
CA ASP A 322 -29.86 3.64 0.75
C ASP A 322 -30.84 2.68 0.06
N PRO A 323 -30.75 1.37 0.34
CA PRO A 323 -31.55 0.40 -0.36
C PRO A 323 -33.02 0.38 0.11
N ASN A 324 -33.41 1.20 1.09
CA ASN A 324 -34.80 1.48 1.49
C ASN A 324 -35.37 2.75 0.81
N LYS A 325 -34.65 3.32 -0.14
CA LYS A 325 -35.09 4.49 -0.91
C LYS A 325 -35.28 4.12 -2.37
N TYR A 326 -36.11 4.90 -3.05
CA TYR A 326 -36.06 5.02 -4.50
C TYR A 326 -35.31 6.28 -4.86
N TYR A 327 -34.70 6.26 -6.03
CA TYR A 327 -34.02 7.44 -6.57
C TYR A 327 -34.65 7.84 -7.89
N ARG A 328 -34.67 9.14 -8.19
CA ARG A 328 -35.25 9.66 -9.42
C ARG A 328 -34.34 10.72 -10.02
N LEU A 329 -34.26 10.72 -11.35
CA LEU A 329 -33.51 11.72 -12.11
C LEU A 329 -34.47 12.48 -13.01
N GLN A 330 -34.30 13.79 -13.10
CA GLN A 330 -35.10 14.68 -13.93
C GLN A 330 -34.22 15.69 -14.63
N GLN A 331 -34.59 16.08 -15.85
CA GLN A 331 -34.05 17.20 -16.59
C GLN A 331 -35.15 18.24 -16.80
N MET A 332 -35.06 19.36 -16.09
CA MET A 332 -36.07 20.43 -16.12
C MET A 332 -36.05 21.24 -17.41
N SER A 333 -34.89 21.35 -18.05
CA SER A 333 -34.66 22.18 -19.23
C SER A 333 -33.66 21.46 -20.12
N SER A 334 -34.02 21.18 -21.37
CA SER A 334 -33.07 20.64 -22.34
C SER A 334 -31.97 21.67 -22.67
N PRO A 335 -30.80 21.24 -23.17
CA PRO A 335 -29.74 22.15 -23.61
C PRO A 335 -30.15 23.11 -24.74
N ASP A 336 -31.31 22.89 -25.39
CA ASP A 336 -31.83 23.75 -26.45
C ASP A 336 -32.72 24.90 -25.97
N GLN A 337 -33.08 24.94 -24.69
CA GLN A 337 -33.89 26.04 -24.17
C GLN A 337 -33.03 27.30 -24.00
N ALA A 338 -33.14 28.23 -24.95
CA ALA A 338 -32.32 29.44 -25.02
C ALA A 338 -32.36 30.34 -23.77
N SER A 339 -33.42 30.27 -22.96
CA SER A 339 -33.64 31.13 -21.79
C SER A 339 -33.41 30.45 -20.43
N ASN A 340 -33.15 29.14 -20.37
CA ASN A 340 -33.02 28.39 -19.11
C ASN A 340 -31.79 27.47 -19.12
N PRO A 341 -30.93 27.50 -18.08
CA PRO A 341 -29.78 26.59 -17.99
C PRO A 341 -30.25 25.13 -17.89
N ASN A 342 -29.53 24.19 -18.52
CA ASN A 342 -29.84 22.74 -18.53
C ASN A 342 -29.79 22.13 -17.13
N ARG A 343 -30.91 22.21 -16.41
CA ARG A 343 -31.01 21.93 -14.99
C ARG A 343 -31.47 20.49 -14.78
N TRP A 344 -30.75 19.78 -13.94
CA TRP A 344 -31.04 18.41 -13.55
C TRP A 344 -31.37 18.36 -12.07
N ILE A 345 -32.34 17.52 -11.73
CA ILE A 345 -32.75 17.27 -10.35
C ILE A 345 -32.61 15.78 -10.10
N PHE A 346 -31.83 15.44 -9.09
CA PHE A 346 -31.75 14.09 -8.54
C PHE A 346 -32.46 14.06 -7.20
N GLU A 347 -33.40 13.14 -7.03
CA GLU A 347 -34.22 13.05 -5.82
C GLU A 347 -34.08 11.69 -5.15
N GLU A 348 -34.01 11.71 -3.83
CA GLU A 348 -34.20 10.55 -2.97
C GLU A 348 -35.65 10.52 -2.49
N LEU A 349 -36.30 9.37 -2.64
CA LEU A 349 -37.73 9.16 -2.41
C LEU A 349 -37.90 8.05 -1.38
N SER A 350 -38.81 8.23 -0.42
CA SER A 350 -39.09 7.19 0.57
C SER A 350 -39.83 6.03 -0.09
N ARG A 351 -39.28 4.81 0.04
CA ARG A 351 -39.94 3.60 -0.47
C ARG A 351 -41.23 3.27 0.31
N SER A 352 -41.26 3.54 1.62
CA SER A 352 -42.33 3.10 2.53
C SER A 352 -43.72 3.67 2.24
N ASN A 353 -43.81 4.81 1.56
CA ASN A 353 -45.06 5.48 1.25
C ASN A 353 -45.15 5.93 -0.22
N PHE A 354 -44.29 5.38 -1.08
CA PHE A 354 -44.20 5.81 -2.48
C PHE A 354 -45.54 5.63 -3.22
N ASP A 355 -46.22 4.50 -3.00
CA ASP A 355 -47.49 4.16 -3.64
C ASP A 355 -48.70 4.92 -3.07
N THR A 356 -48.60 5.52 -1.88
CA THR A 356 -49.73 6.16 -1.18
C THR A 356 -49.59 7.68 -1.10
N THR A 357 -48.46 8.17 -0.55
CA THR A 357 -48.10 9.59 -0.44
C THR A 357 -46.60 9.75 -0.61
N GLU A 358 -46.14 10.02 -1.84
CA GLU A 358 -44.72 10.21 -2.18
C GLU A 358 -44.08 11.26 -1.27
N THR A 359 -43.10 10.85 -0.47
CA THR A 359 -42.30 11.77 0.36
C THR A 359 -40.88 11.88 -0.20
N LYS A 360 -40.46 13.12 -0.50
CA LYS A 360 -39.11 13.45 -0.96
C LYS A 360 -38.19 13.65 0.23
N GLY A 361 -37.05 12.95 0.24
CA GLY A 361 -36.02 13.08 1.27
C GLY A 361 -35.02 14.18 0.95
N LYS A 362 -34.18 13.95 -0.07
CA LYS A 362 -33.15 14.88 -0.55
C LYS A 362 -33.35 15.20 -2.03
N ALA A 363 -32.96 16.40 -2.45
CA ALA A 363 -33.03 16.81 -3.83
C ALA A 363 -31.77 17.60 -4.23
N ILE A 364 -30.92 16.99 -5.06
CA ILE A 364 -29.73 17.64 -5.60
C ILE A 364 -30.11 18.31 -6.91
N THR A 365 -30.04 19.64 -6.94
CA THR A 365 -30.23 20.40 -8.17
C THR A 365 -28.87 20.83 -8.72
N THR A 366 -28.61 20.53 -9.98
CA THR A 366 -27.34 20.90 -10.64
C THR A 366 -27.58 21.32 -12.09
N VAL A 367 -26.57 21.94 -12.70
CA VAL A 367 -26.55 22.22 -14.14
C VAL A 367 -25.49 21.33 -14.76
N PHE A 368 -25.90 20.44 -15.67
CA PHE A 368 -24.96 19.68 -16.48
C PHE A 368 -24.55 20.51 -17.69
N PRO A 369 -23.25 20.85 -17.85
CA PRO A 369 -22.76 21.62 -19.00
C PRO A 369 -22.68 20.71 -20.24
N ILE A 370 -23.83 20.26 -20.71
CA ILE A 370 -23.94 19.40 -21.89
C ILE A 370 -23.70 20.26 -23.13
N VAL A 371 -22.52 20.08 -23.72
CA VAL A 371 -22.23 20.60 -25.05
C VAL A 371 -22.58 19.53 -26.07
N LYS A 372 -23.54 19.82 -26.94
CA LYS A 372 -24.02 18.88 -27.96
C LYS A 372 -22.89 18.42 -28.88
N ASN A 373 -23.01 17.20 -29.38
CA ASN A 373 -22.12 16.62 -30.38
C ASN A 373 -20.65 16.52 -29.94
N THR A 374 -20.39 16.40 -28.63
CA THR A 374 -19.04 16.26 -28.09
C THR A 374 -18.72 14.84 -27.61
N GLY A 375 -19.54 13.86 -28.03
CA GLY A 375 -19.44 12.47 -27.65
C GLY A 375 -20.08 12.15 -26.30
N ILE A 376 -19.66 11.03 -25.73
CA ILE A 376 -20.15 10.56 -24.44
C ILE A 376 -19.52 11.39 -23.32
N LYS A 377 -20.35 11.89 -22.40
CA LYS A 377 -19.91 12.67 -21.24
C LYS A 377 -20.47 12.06 -19.97
N ASN A 378 -19.64 11.99 -18.94
CA ASN A 378 -20.06 11.59 -17.60
C ASN A 378 -20.11 12.82 -16.70
N PHE A 379 -21.22 12.97 -15.98
CA PHE A 379 -21.43 14.04 -15.03
C PHE A 379 -21.63 13.47 -13.64
N VAL A 380 -20.90 13.96 -12.65
CA VAL A 380 -20.98 13.51 -11.27
C VAL A 380 -21.47 14.65 -10.40
N VAL A 381 -22.45 14.37 -9.55
CA VAL A 381 -22.99 15.31 -8.58
C VAL A 381 -22.94 14.67 -7.21
N LYS A 382 -22.56 15.46 -6.20
CA LYS A 382 -22.40 15.00 -4.82
C LYS A 382 -23.19 15.90 -3.87
N GLU A 383 -23.88 15.31 -2.90
CA GLU A 383 -24.48 16.01 -1.77
C GLU A 383 -24.27 15.19 -0.49
N GLY A 384 -23.31 15.65 0.34
CA GLY A 384 -22.79 14.84 1.44
C GLY A 384 -22.22 13.51 0.94
N ASP A 385 -22.58 12.41 1.60
CA ASP A 385 -22.13 11.06 1.23
C ASP A 385 -22.86 10.46 0.03
N LEU A 386 -23.95 11.06 -0.47
CA LEU A 386 -24.72 10.53 -1.59
C LEU A 386 -24.22 11.16 -2.89
N SER A 387 -23.95 10.36 -3.92
CA SER A 387 -23.52 10.88 -5.22
C SER A 387 -24.26 10.19 -6.36
N ILE A 388 -24.47 10.91 -7.46
CA ILE A 388 -24.98 10.35 -8.71
C ILE A 388 -24.01 10.63 -9.85
N SER A 389 -23.72 9.59 -10.63
CA SER A 389 -23.03 9.68 -11.92
C SER A 389 -24.07 9.48 -13.03
N VAL A 390 -24.10 10.36 -14.02
CA VAL A 390 -24.93 10.23 -15.21
C VAL A 390 -24.03 10.29 -16.43
N THR A 391 -23.95 9.19 -17.17
CA THR A 391 -23.31 9.15 -18.47
C THR A 391 -24.35 9.37 -19.55
N VAL A 392 -24.13 10.39 -20.37
CA VAL A 392 -25.00 10.72 -21.51
C VAL A 392 -24.22 10.70 -22.82
N ASP A 393 -24.87 10.31 -23.90
CA ASP A 393 -24.39 10.55 -25.26
C ASP A 393 -24.85 11.93 -25.72
N THR A 394 -23.95 12.92 -25.70
CA THR A 394 -24.31 14.28 -26.10
C THR A 394 -24.64 14.41 -27.59
N ASN A 395 -24.33 13.40 -28.41
CA ASN A 395 -24.73 13.32 -29.82
C ASN A 395 -26.21 12.94 -29.98
N LYS A 396 -26.83 12.39 -28.92
CA LYS A 396 -28.24 11.96 -28.88
C LYS A 396 -29.09 12.86 -27.97
N THR A 397 -28.59 14.07 -27.69
CA THR A 397 -29.27 15.05 -26.84
C THR A 397 -30.68 15.34 -27.36
N PRO A 398 -31.74 15.11 -26.56
CA PRO A 398 -33.11 15.36 -26.98
C PRO A 398 -33.43 16.85 -27.06
N SER A 399 -34.35 17.21 -27.96
CA SER A 399 -34.88 18.58 -28.07
C SER A 399 -35.78 18.97 -26.90
N ASN A 400 -36.45 17.97 -26.30
CA ASN A 400 -37.42 18.17 -25.22
C ASN A 400 -36.79 17.85 -23.86
N SER A 401 -37.27 18.52 -22.81
CA SER A 401 -36.90 18.22 -21.42
C SER A 401 -37.39 16.84 -20.98
N PHE A 402 -36.62 16.14 -20.15
CA PHE A 402 -37.03 14.88 -19.53
C PHE A 402 -37.61 15.12 -18.14
N TYR A 403 -38.93 15.08 -18.03
CA TYR A 403 -39.62 15.07 -16.74
C TYR A 403 -39.92 13.64 -16.34
N SER A 404 -39.35 13.19 -15.23
CA SER A 404 -39.76 11.90 -14.64
C SER A 404 -41.16 11.98 -14.02
N VAL A 405 -41.72 13.19 -13.90
CA VAL A 405 -43.09 13.46 -13.46
C VAL A 405 -43.67 14.58 -14.33
N ALA A 406 -44.64 14.29 -15.21
CA ALA A 406 -45.36 15.34 -15.92
C ALA A 406 -46.38 16.00 -14.97
N SER A 407 -46.54 17.33 -15.03
CA SER A 407 -47.40 18.08 -14.10
C SER A 407 -48.91 17.82 -14.25
N THR A 408 -49.32 17.07 -15.27
CA THR A 408 -50.73 16.75 -15.57
C THR A 408 -51.05 15.25 -15.52
N ASP A 409 -50.05 14.38 -15.32
CA ASP A 409 -50.27 12.95 -15.47
C ASP A 409 -50.45 12.21 -14.14
N ASN A 410 -51.63 11.60 -14.04
CA ASN A 410 -51.91 10.48 -13.17
C ASN A 410 -51.24 9.21 -13.74
N SER A 411 -49.91 9.09 -13.62
CA SER A 411 -49.16 7.93 -14.16
C SER A 411 -47.95 7.47 -13.33
N TYR A 412 -47.40 6.31 -13.72
CA TYR A 412 -46.14 5.73 -13.22
C TYR A 412 -44.95 6.69 -13.45
N THR A 413 -43.88 6.56 -12.65
CA THR A 413 -42.66 7.38 -12.77
C THR A 413 -41.40 6.52 -12.94
N TYR A 414 -40.34 7.10 -13.52
CA TYR A 414 -39.05 6.44 -13.66
C TYR A 414 -38.25 6.54 -12.35
N ILE A 415 -37.79 5.38 -11.85
CA ILE A 415 -36.99 5.27 -10.62
C ILE A 415 -35.77 4.38 -10.82
N PHE A 416 -34.78 4.56 -9.96
CA PHE A 416 -33.75 3.56 -9.69
C PHE A 416 -34.17 2.78 -8.43
N ASP A 417 -34.42 1.48 -8.59
CA ASP A 417 -34.72 0.57 -7.49
C ASP A 417 -33.46 -0.23 -7.11
N PRO A 418 -32.85 0.04 -5.93
CA PRO A 418 -31.70 -0.71 -5.43
C PRO A 418 -31.85 -2.25 -5.40
N SER A 419 -33.07 -2.79 -5.30
CA SER A 419 -33.33 -4.23 -5.10
C SER A 419 -33.17 -5.10 -6.35
N VAL A 420 -33.04 -4.50 -7.54
CA VAL A 420 -32.90 -5.20 -8.82
C VAL A 420 -31.48 -5.11 -9.41
N TYR A 421 -30.47 -4.88 -8.55
CA TYR A 421 -29.05 -4.72 -8.89
C TYR A 421 -28.19 -5.64 -8.00
N SER A 422 -27.16 -6.29 -8.56
CA SER A 422 -26.27 -7.23 -7.83
C SER A 422 -24.93 -6.59 -7.48
N TYR A 423 -24.43 -6.80 -6.25
CA TYR A 423 -23.04 -6.50 -5.88
C TYR A 423 -22.09 -7.55 -6.47
N ALA A 424 -20.96 -7.14 -7.06
CA ALA A 424 -20.00 -8.10 -7.65
C ALA A 424 -19.24 -8.89 -6.57
N ALA A 425 -19.10 -10.20 -6.79
CA ALA A 425 -18.31 -11.12 -5.98
C ALA A 425 -16.80 -10.84 -6.14
N VAL A 426 -16.05 -10.94 -5.03
CA VAL A 426 -14.58 -10.86 -5.01
C VAL A 426 -14.00 -12.08 -5.71
N THR A 427 -13.12 -11.87 -6.69
CA THR A 427 -12.46 -12.94 -7.44
C THR A 427 -11.06 -13.24 -6.88
N SER A 428 -10.51 -14.43 -7.19
CA SER A 428 -9.13 -14.80 -6.80
C SER A 428 -8.06 -13.85 -7.37
N SER A 429 -8.35 -13.18 -8.50
CA SER A 429 -7.52 -12.12 -9.06
C SER A 429 -7.48 -10.86 -8.18
N ASP A 430 -8.59 -10.53 -7.53
CA ASP A 430 -8.68 -9.37 -6.64
C ASP A 430 -7.92 -9.63 -5.33
N ILE A 431 -8.02 -10.86 -4.80
CA ILE A 431 -7.23 -11.31 -3.64
C ILE A 431 -5.73 -11.26 -3.95
N ASN A 432 -5.31 -11.74 -5.12
CA ASN A 432 -3.90 -11.73 -5.51
C ASN A 432 -3.36 -10.31 -5.76
N ALA A 433 -4.18 -9.40 -6.29
CA ALA A 433 -3.83 -8.00 -6.47
C ALA A 433 -3.73 -7.24 -5.14
N VAL A 434 -4.57 -7.57 -4.16
CA VAL A 434 -4.49 -7.05 -2.78
C VAL A 434 -3.25 -7.58 -2.08
N ASN A 435 -2.99 -8.88 -2.11
CA ASN A 435 -1.79 -9.50 -1.52
C ASN A 435 -0.51 -8.89 -2.11
N THR A 436 -0.45 -8.73 -3.43
CA THR A 436 0.72 -8.12 -4.12
C THR A 436 0.90 -6.63 -3.77
N ARG A 437 -0.17 -5.92 -3.38
CA ARG A 437 -0.06 -4.53 -2.87
C ARG A 437 0.37 -4.50 -1.40
N ILE A 438 -0.20 -5.36 -0.56
CA ILE A 438 0.14 -5.50 0.87
C ILE A 438 1.62 -5.88 1.03
N ASP A 439 2.11 -6.85 0.26
CA ASP A 439 3.51 -7.32 0.29
C ASP A 439 4.52 -6.25 -0.18
N LYS A 440 4.05 -5.20 -0.88
CA LYS A 440 4.87 -4.08 -1.36
C LYS A 440 4.83 -2.85 -0.44
N PHE A 441 3.99 -2.84 0.58
CA PHE A 441 4.08 -1.83 1.63
C PHE A 441 5.24 -2.19 2.55
N THR A 442 6.14 -1.24 2.80
CA THR A 442 7.15 -1.34 3.84
C THR A 442 6.47 -1.79 5.13
N LYS A 443 6.81 -2.97 5.68
CA LYS A 443 6.24 -3.47 6.94
C LYS A 443 6.34 -2.35 7.99
N PRO A 444 5.23 -1.79 8.47
CA PRO A 444 5.27 -0.75 9.49
C PRO A 444 6.00 -1.26 10.73
N MET A 445 6.69 -0.38 11.44
CA MET A 445 7.73 -0.79 12.40
C MET A 445 7.17 -1.48 13.66
N GLN A 446 5.85 -1.40 13.95
CA GLN A 446 5.29 -1.83 15.23
C GLN A 446 5.47 -3.33 15.50
N LEU A 447 5.29 -4.21 14.50
CA LEU A 447 5.54 -5.65 14.67
C LEU A 447 7.01 -5.96 14.93
N LYS A 448 7.92 -5.25 14.24
CA LYS A 448 9.36 -5.38 14.44
C LYS A 448 9.79 -4.86 15.81
N ASN A 449 9.23 -3.73 16.24
CA ASN A 449 9.47 -3.16 17.56
C ASN A 449 8.99 -4.11 18.65
N LEU A 450 7.80 -4.72 18.48
CA LEU A 450 7.29 -5.73 19.41
C LEU A 450 8.26 -6.90 19.53
N LEU A 451 8.76 -7.43 18.42
CA LEU A 451 9.76 -8.50 18.45
C LEU A 451 11.06 -8.07 19.14
N ASN A 452 11.53 -6.86 18.89
CA ASN A 452 12.74 -6.32 19.54
C ASN A 452 12.54 -6.18 21.05
N ASP A 453 11.39 -5.65 21.49
CA ASP A 453 11.07 -5.51 22.91
C ASP A 453 10.95 -6.88 23.59
N LEU A 454 10.30 -7.86 22.95
CA LEU A 454 10.22 -9.25 23.46
C LEU A 454 11.60 -9.91 23.59
N ARG A 455 12.51 -9.62 22.65
CA ARG A 455 13.89 -10.13 22.67
C ARG A 455 14.77 -9.40 23.68
N ASN A 456 14.43 -8.17 24.05
CA ASN A 456 15.17 -7.42 25.04
C ASN A 456 14.87 -8.00 26.44
N PRO A 457 15.87 -8.57 27.14
CA PRO A 457 15.63 -9.32 28.36
C PRO A 457 15.19 -8.45 29.54
N ILE A 458 15.35 -7.12 29.45
CA ILE A 458 15.03 -6.18 30.53
C ILE A 458 13.76 -5.36 30.28
N GLN A 459 13.03 -5.59 29.19
CA GLN A 459 11.82 -4.82 28.87
C GLN A 459 10.56 -5.53 29.30
N ASP A 460 9.68 -4.81 29.99
CA ASP A 460 8.28 -5.20 30.13
C ASP A 460 7.57 -5.05 28.79
N VAL A 461 6.71 -6.01 28.46
CA VAL A 461 5.86 -6.00 27.26
C VAL A 461 4.42 -6.22 27.67
N ASN A 462 3.63 -5.15 27.61
CA ASN A 462 2.21 -5.14 27.95
C ASN A 462 1.38 -4.94 26.68
N ILE A 463 0.62 -5.97 26.32
CA ILE A 463 -0.21 -5.99 25.11
C ILE A 463 -1.68 -5.95 25.51
N ILE A 464 -2.49 -5.16 24.80
CA ILE A 464 -3.94 -5.14 24.99
C ILE A 464 -4.64 -5.37 23.64
N PHE A 465 -5.61 -6.27 23.60
CA PHE A 465 -6.53 -6.42 22.47
C PHE A 465 -7.78 -5.59 22.69
N ALA A 466 -7.77 -4.35 22.20
CA ALA A 466 -8.86 -3.37 22.33
C ALA A 466 -8.72 -2.27 21.27
N PRO A 467 -9.82 -1.65 20.78
CA PRO A 467 -11.19 -2.13 20.74
C PRO A 467 -11.34 -3.49 20.08
N ALA A 468 -12.24 -4.31 20.63
CA ALA A 468 -12.38 -5.70 20.27
C ALA A 468 -13.83 -6.22 20.42
N ASP A 469 -14.21 -7.24 19.66
CA ASP A 469 -15.58 -7.79 19.61
C ASP A 469 -15.70 -9.26 20.09
N SER A 470 -16.79 -9.94 19.72
CA SER A 470 -17.09 -11.33 20.09
C SER A 470 -16.03 -12.33 19.65
N ILE A 471 -15.29 -12.04 18.58
CA ILE A 471 -14.24 -12.93 18.10
C ILE A 471 -13.05 -12.87 19.06
N THR A 472 -12.63 -11.69 19.50
CA THR A 472 -11.61 -11.56 20.55
C THR A 472 -12.11 -12.08 21.89
N TYR A 473 -13.38 -11.86 22.21
CA TYR A 473 -13.99 -12.36 23.46
C TYR A 473 -13.85 -13.88 23.59
N GLY A 474 -13.97 -14.62 22.49
CA GLY A 474 -13.86 -16.08 22.50
C GLY A 474 -15.14 -16.83 22.21
N VAL A 475 -16.15 -16.18 21.62
CA VAL A 475 -17.37 -16.88 21.19
C VAL A 475 -16.99 -18.02 20.24
N GLY A 476 -17.54 -19.23 20.45
CA GLY A 476 -17.20 -20.40 19.64
C GLY A 476 -16.02 -21.24 20.17
N ALA A 477 -15.25 -20.73 21.13
CA ALA A 477 -14.22 -21.50 21.82
C ALA A 477 -14.80 -22.39 22.94
N THR A 478 -14.13 -23.50 23.21
CA THR A 478 -14.36 -24.34 24.39
C THR A 478 -14.03 -23.57 25.67
N ASP A 479 -14.79 -23.85 26.73
CA ASP A 479 -14.68 -23.20 28.02
C ASP A 479 -14.86 -21.67 27.97
N ASN A 480 -15.64 -21.17 27.00
CA ASN A 480 -16.11 -19.78 26.96
C ASN A 480 -17.13 -19.54 28.09
N GLY A 481 -16.64 -19.37 29.31
CA GLY A 481 -17.42 -19.07 30.50
C GLY A 481 -17.91 -17.61 30.52
N ALA A 482 -18.92 -17.32 31.33
CA ALA A 482 -19.33 -15.94 31.60
C ALA A 482 -18.19 -15.21 32.33
N GLY A 483 -17.52 -14.28 31.64
CA GLY A 483 -16.49 -13.44 32.25
C GLY A 483 -17.04 -12.63 33.44
N PRO A 484 -16.20 -12.29 34.44
CA PRO A 484 -16.61 -11.41 35.53
C PRO A 484 -17.03 -10.05 34.99
N ASN A 485 -17.89 -9.35 35.74
CA ASN A 485 -18.32 -7.99 35.43
C ASN A 485 -17.37 -7.02 36.18
N PRO A 486 -16.64 -6.10 35.51
CA PRO A 486 -16.77 -5.69 34.11
C PRO A 486 -16.11 -6.67 33.12
N PRO A 487 -16.67 -6.87 31.91
CA PRO A 487 -16.33 -8.00 31.06
C PRO A 487 -14.94 -7.82 30.46
N HIS A 488 -13.98 -8.56 30.98
CA HIS A 488 -12.77 -8.93 30.25
C HIS A 488 -13.04 -10.27 29.55
N GLY A 489 -12.34 -10.55 28.45
CA GLY A 489 -12.42 -11.86 27.83
C GLY A 489 -11.95 -12.96 28.80
N PRO A 490 -12.64 -14.10 28.91
CA PRO A 490 -12.31 -15.15 29.85
C PRO A 490 -10.89 -15.70 29.62
N ALA A 491 -10.12 -15.85 30.70
CA ALA A 491 -8.69 -16.12 30.66
C ALA A 491 -8.28 -17.56 30.36
N THR A 492 -9.15 -18.51 30.69
CA THR A 492 -8.91 -19.95 30.55
C THR A 492 -9.44 -20.49 29.22
N THR A 493 -10.28 -19.72 28.53
CA THR A 493 -10.87 -20.08 27.24
C THR A 493 -9.82 -20.18 26.15
N GLU A 494 -9.98 -21.09 25.19
CA GLU A 494 -9.05 -21.31 24.07
C GLU A 494 -9.15 -20.23 22.98
N THR A 495 -9.20 -18.96 23.38
CA THR A 495 -9.19 -17.81 22.46
C THR A 495 -7.81 -17.62 21.85
N TYR A 496 -7.74 -17.04 20.64
CA TYR A 496 -6.46 -16.72 20.02
C TYR A 496 -5.60 -15.79 20.89
N VAL A 497 -6.22 -14.91 21.69
CA VAL A 497 -5.51 -13.98 22.60
C VAL A 497 -4.84 -14.74 23.74
N ASN A 498 -5.52 -15.73 24.31
CA ASN A 498 -5.00 -16.52 25.42
C ASN A 498 -3.92 -17.50 24.94
N ILE A 499 -4.10 -18.12 23.75
CA ILE A 499 -3.07 -18.95 23.11
C ILE A 499 -1.83 -18.09 22.81
N PHE A 500 -2.02 -16.90 22.25
CA PHE A 500 -0.96 -15.93 22.00
C PHE A 500 -0.24 -15.51 23.29
N ARG A 501 -0.98 -15.21 24.37
CA ARG A 501 -0.42 -14.90 25.69
C ARG A 501 0.49 -16.02 26.19
N ASN A 502 -0.01 -17.25 26.19
CA ASN A 502 0.72 -18.39 26.70
C ASN A 502 1.98 -18.67 25.85
N TYR A 503 1.89 -18.52 24.53
CA TYR A 503 3.06 -18.63 23.65
C TYR A 503 4.13 -17.59 24.00
N LEU A 504 3.75 -16.31 24.10
CA LEU A 504 4.72 -15.25 24.42
C LEU A 504 5.33 -15.46 25.81
N GLY A 505 4.51 -15.79 26.80
CA GLY A 505 4.97 -16.09 28.15
C GLY A 505 5.98 -17.23 28.19
N THR A 506 5.68 -18.34 27.53
CA THR A 506 6.58 -19.51 27.53
C THR A 506 7.83 -19.33 26.66
N ALA A 507 7.73 -18.59 25.55
CA ALA A 507 8.84 -18.33 24.65
C ALA A 507 9.82 -17.28 25.20
N PHE A 508 9.33 -16.32 25.97
CA PHE A 508 10.10 -15.16 26.44
C PHE A 508 10.11 -15.01 27.96
N CYS A 509 9.62 -15.95 28.76
CA CYS A 509 9.76 -15.88 30.22
C CYS A 509 10.10 -17.25 30.80
N THR A 510 10.51 -17.27 32.07
CA THR A 510 10.93 -18.50 32.76
C THR A 510 10.00 -18.87 33.91
N SER A 511 9.16 -17.94 34.38
CA SER A 511 8.14 -18.23 35.38
C SER A 511 6.98 -19.04 34.79
N GLU A 512 6.19 -19.64 35.67
CA GLU A 512 4.81 -20.01 35.34
C GLU A 512 3.94 -18.75 35.16
N ARG A 513 2.72 -18.93 34.66
CA ARG A 513 1.76 -17.84 34.48
C ARG A 513 1.23 -17.37 35.84
N PHE A 514 1.22 -16.07 36.07
CA PHE A 514 0.53 -15.43 37.19
C PHE A 514 -0.85 -14.98 36.75
N ASP A 515 -1.88 -15.41 37.50
CA ASP A 515 -3.30 -15.15 37.22
C ASP A 515 -3.97 -14.28 38.30
N ASP A 516 -3.19 -13.77 39.26
CA ASP A 516 -3.68 -13.19 40.52
C ASP A 516 -4.63 -12.00 40.38
N THR A 517 -4.61 -11.31 39.23
CA THR A 517 -5.41 -10.11 38.96
C THR A 517 -6.36 -10.27 37.78
N ILE A 518 -6.46 -11.47 37.22
CA ILE A 518 -7.10 -11.66 35.91
C ILE A 518 -8.61 -11.45 35.96
N LEU A 519 -9.23 -11.68 37.12
CA LEU A 519 -10.65 -11.46 37.33
C LEU A 519 -10.98 -9.97 37.46
N GLU A 520 -10.05 -9.17 37.99
CA GLU A 520 -10.23 -7.75 38.26
C GLU A 520 -9.78 -6.84 37.11
N THR A 521 -8.72 -7.22 36.39
CA THR A 521 -8.07 -6.37 35.39
C THR A 521 -7.91 -7.02 34.03
N GLY A 522 -8.27 -8.30 33.88
CA GLY A 522 -8.02 -9.08 32.66
C GLY A 522 -6.54 -9.39 32.42
N GLU A 523 -5.66 -9.02 33.35
CA GLU A 523 -4.21 -9.19 33.23
C GLU A 523 -3.75 -10.55 33.77
N ALA A 524 -3.18 -11.38 32.88
CA ALA A 524 -2.23 -12.44 33.22
C ALA A 524 -0.86 -12.08 32.67
N TYR A 525 0.18 -12.54 33.37
CA TYR A 525 1.54 -12.26 32.98
C TYR A 525 2.52 -13.37 33.34
N PHE A 526 3.69 -13.27 32.72
CA PHE A 526 4.86 -14.11 33.00
C PHE A 526 6.04 -13.20 33.31
N THR A 527 7.01 -13.71 34.06
CA THR A 527 8.23 -12.97 34.43
C THR A 527 9.49 -13.77 34.15
N SER A 528 10.60 -13.04 34.02
CA SER A 528 11.94 -13.62 33.96
C SER A 528 12.93 -12.62 34.48
N GLU A 529 13.91 -13.09 35.25
CA GLU A 529 15.11 -12.31 35.53
C GLU A 529 15.90 -12.15 34.23
N GLY A 530 16.16 -10.89 33.86
CA GLY A 530 16.81 -10.53 32.60
C GLY A 530 18.13 -9.83 32.84
N THR A 531 19.12 -10.15 32.01
CA THR A 531 20.42 -9.45 31.97
C THR A 531 20.69 -8.94 30.56
N SER A 532 20.79 -7.63 30.38
CA SER A 532 21.28 -7.00 29.16
C SER A 532 22.77 -6.68 29.32
N VAL A 533 23.63 -7.49 28.68
CA VAL A 533 25.08 -7.28 28.66
C VAL A 533 25.40 -6.17 27.67
N LEU A 534 25.97 -5.06 28.14
CA LEU A 534 26.07 -3.83 27.33
C LEU A 534 26.83 -4.05 26.01
N SER A 535 27.92 -4.83 26.06
CA SER A 535 28.77 -5.12 24.90
C SER A 535 28.10 -5.99 23.83
N ALA A 536 27.16 -6.86 24.23
CA ALA A 536 26.41 -7.72 23.32
C ALA A 536 25.16 -7.01 22.75
N GLU A 537 24.59 -6.10 23.54
CA GLU A 537 23.29 -5.47 23.29
C GLU A 537 23.42 -4.00 22.90
N LEU A 538 24.54 -3.60 22.29
CA LEU A 538 24.87 -2.20 21.96
C LEU A 538 23.76 -1.46 21.18
N ALA A 539 23.00 -2.18 20.35
CA ALA A 539 21.90 -1.60 19.58
C ALA A 539 20.73 -1.08 20.44
N ASN A 540 20.64 -1.53 21.69
CA ASN A 540 19.62 -1.08 22.65
C ASN A 540 20.01 0.21 23.39
N TYR A 541 21.24 0.71 23.17
CA TYR A 541 21.80 1.86 23.87
C TYR A 541 22.23 2.96 22.92
N THR A 542 22.15 4.21 23.39
CA THR A 542 22.69 5.38 22.71
C THR A 542 23.78 6.00 23.57
N PHE A 543 25.02 5.98 23.09
CA PHE A 543 26.17 6.58 23.77
C PHE A 543 26.36 8.01 23.25
N LYS A 544 26.55 8.96 24.16
CA LYS A 544 26.69 10.38 23.81
C LYS A 544 27.84 11.07 24.52
N ASN A 545 28.30 12.16 23.93
CA ASN A 545 29.03 13.21 24.62
C ASN A 545 28.10 14.41 24.79
N SER A 546 27.58 14.63 26.00
CA SER A 546 26.61 15.69 26.27
C SER A 546 27.20 17.11 26.20
N LEU A 547 28.53 17.24 26.25
CA LEU A 547 29.19 18.55 26.10
C LEU A 547 29.23 18.99 24.63
N THR A 548 29.47 18.06 23.71
CA THR A 548 29.58 18.35 22.27
C THR A 548 28.31 18.04 21.48
N GLY A 549 27.38 17.30 22.07
CA GLY A 549 26.19 16.77 21.39
C GLY A 549 26.46 15.57 20.48
N LYS A 550 27.69 15.03 20.48
CA LYS A 550 28.04 13.86 19.65
C LYS A 550 27.23 12.63 20.10
N VAL A 551 26.58 11.97 19.15
CA VAL A 551 26.01 10.62 19.31
C VAL A 551 26.94 9.63 18.62
N PHE A 552 27.32 8.56 19.32
CA PHE A 552 28.25 7.56 18.82
C PHE A 552 27.49 6.52 17.98
N THR A 553 28.06 6.17 16.82
CA THR A 553 27.55 5.10 15.95
C THR A 553 27.81 3.72 16.56
N LEU A 554 27.11 2.69 16.09
CA LEU A 554 27.31 1.31 16.56
C LEU A 554 28.77 0.85 16.45
N THR A 555 29.42 1.16 15.32
CA THR A 555 30.84 0.84 15.10
C THR A 555 31.76 1.56 16.08
N GLU A 556 31.49 2.84 16.37
CA GLU A 556 32.27 3.58 17.37
C GLU A 556 32.03 3.01 18.78
N MET A 557 30.81 2.61 19.12
CA MET A 557 30.50 1.96 20.40
C MET A 557 31.22 0.62 20.54
N GLN A 558 31.27 -0.19 19.46
CA GLN A 558 32.01 -1.46 19.43
C GLN A 558 33.51 -1.26 19.72
N ALA A 559 34.11 -0.19 19.19
CA ALA A 559 35.51 0.14 19.42
C ALA A 559 35.80 0.58 20.87
N LEU A 560 34.78 0.91 21.65
CA LEU A 560 34.91 1.31 23.07
C LEU A 560 34.81 0.14 24.04
N ILE A 561 34.46 -1.07 23.59
CA ILE A 561 34.31 -2.24 24.46
C ILE A 561 35.67 -2.59 25.07
N GLY A 562 35.74 -2.54 26.40
CA GLY A 562 36.87 -3.04 27.15
C GLY A 562 36.71 -4.53 27.45
N VAL A 563 37.82 -5.26 27.48
CA VAL A 563 37.88 -6.68 27.84
C VAL A 563 38.64 -6.83 29.15
N ASN A 564 38.05 -7.56 30.11
CA ASN A 564 38.72 -7.92 31.36
C ASN A 564 38.16 -9.25 31.87
N PRO A 565 38.99 -10.29 32.04
CA PRO A 565 38.56 -11.60 32.54
C PRO A 565 37.89 -11.57 33.92
N SER A 566 38.18 -10.56 34.74
CA SER A 566 37.55 -10.38 36.06
C SER A 566 36.16 -9.74 36.00
N SER A 567 35.72 -9.25 34.84
CA SER A 567 34.33 -8.81 34.63
C SER A 567 33.41 -10.04 34.57
N PRO A 568 32.25 -10.05 35.25
CA PRO A 568 31.28 -11.14 35.18
C PRO A 568 30.83 -11.50 33.75
N THR A 569 30.90 -10.55 32.82
CA THR A 569 30.56 -10.73 31.40
C THR A 569 31.79 -10.76 30.49
N GLY A 570 33.00 -10.74 31.06
CA GLY A 570 34.28 -10.62 30.36
C GLY A 570 34.53 -9.25 29.70
N THR A 571 33.53 -8.35 29.69
CA THR A 571 33.56 -7.09 28.96
C THR A 571 32.95 -5.94 29.77
N PHE A 572 33.19 -4.70 29.36
CA PHE A 572 32.63 -3.50 29.98
C PHE A 572 32.67 -2.29 29.03
N LEU A 573 31.97 -1.21 29.39
CA LEU A 573 32.03 0.09 28.73
C LEU A 573 32.23 1.20 29.77
N ASP A 574 33.05 2.20 29.44
CA ASP A 574 33.34 3.32 30.33
C ASP A 574 32.56 4.58 29.91
N ILE A 575 31.86 5.22 30.85
CA ILE A 575 31.38 6.61 30.72
C ILE A 575 32.28 7.54 31.52
N LYS A 576 32.91 8.49 30.83
CA LYS A 576 33.98 9.35 31.38
C LYS A 576 33.49 10.77 31.64
N SER A 577 34.31 11.52 32.39
CA SER A 577 34.06 12.93 32.64
C SER A 577 33.93 13.73 31.33
N PRO A 578 33.03 14.74 31.27
CA PRO A 578 32.94 15.65 30.14
C PRO A 578 34.21 16.46 29.88
N SER A 579 35.12 16.54 30.86
CA SER A 579 36.44 17.17 30.69
C SER A 579 37.40 16.34 29.84
N VAL A 580 37.07 15.09 29.53
CA VAL A 580 37.84 14.24 28.60
C VAL A 580 37.35 14.46 27.17
N ALA A 581 38.16 15.12 26.35
CA ALA A 581 37.80 15.45 24.97
C ALA A 581 37.45 14.19 24.16
N GLY A 582 36.31 14.22 23.47
CA GLY A 582 35.86 13.13 22.60
C GLY A 582 35.38 11.86 23.31
N ALA A 583 35.30 11.85 24.65
CA ALA A 583 34.83 10.68 25.39
C ALA A 583 33.30 10.54 25.35
N VAL A 584 32.81 9.32 25.58
CA VAL A 584 31.41 9.11 25.98
C VAL A 584 31.24 9.60 27.40
N THR A 585 30.23 10.42 27.62
CA THR A 585 29.87 10.96 28.95
C THR A 585 28.54 10.39 29.46
N ASP A 586 27.69 9.91 28.54
CA ASP A 586 26.34 9.45 28.84
C ASP A 586 26.00 8.17 28.07
N MET A 587 25.20 7.32 28.70
CA MET A 587 24.50 6.20 28.07
C MET A 587 23.01 6.39 28.26
N GLU A 588 22.25 6.35 27.16
CA GLU A 588 20.79 6.43 27.15
C GLU A 588 20.17 5.12 26.65
N PHE A 589 19.00 4.78 27.16
CA PHE A 589 18.15 3.71 26.63
C PHE A 589 16.68 3.95 27.00
N ASN A 590 15.77 3.41 26.21
CA ASN A 590 14.36 3.35 26.59
C ASN A 590 14.15 2.15 27.51
N PHE A 591 13.35 2.34 28.55
CA PHE A 591 13.05 1.29 29.52
C PHE A 591 11.57 1.28 29.83
N ASN A 592 10.96 0.10 29.72
CA ASN A 592 9.65 -0.18 30.23
C ASN A 592 9.76 -1.19 31.36
N GLY A 593 9.35 -0.78 32.55
CA GLY A 593 9.53 -1.51 33.80
C GLY A 593 9.50 -0.56 34.98
N ASN A 594 9.38 -1.09 36.19
CA ASN A 594 9.28 -0.30 37.43
C ASN A 594 10.60 -0.20 38.21
N ALA A 595 11.56 -1.09 37.91
CA ALA A 595 12.88 -1.09 38.49
C ALA A 595 13.90 -1.79 37.57
N PHE A 596 15.14 -1.32 37.61
CA PHE A 596 16.28 -2.01 37.00
C PHE A 596 17.51 -1.82 37.88
N THR A 597 18.53 -2.63 37.65
CA THR A 597 19.78 -2.61 38.40
C THR A 597 20.94 -2.38 37.44
N ILE A 598 21.79 -1.43 37.78
CA ILE A 598 23.01 -1.10 37.05
C ILE A 598 24.14 -1.91 37.69
N ASN A 599 24.78 -2.78 36.92
CA ASN A 599 25.96 -3.53 37.37
C ASN A 599 27.22 -2.90 36.80
N TYR A 600 28.19 -2.62 37.67
CA TYR A 600 29.37 -1.82 37.35
C TYR A 600 30.59 -2.23 38.19
N ALA A 601 31.78 -1.81 37.76
CA ALA A 601 32.97 -1.96 38.58
C ALA A 601 33.09 -0.81 39.58
N ARG A 602 33.41 -1.13 40.84
CA ARG A 602 33.88 -0.14 41.79
C ARG A 602 35.37 0.12 41.56
N LEU A 603 35.78 1.38 41.60
CA LEU A 603 37.09 1.86 41.15
C LEU A 603 37.84 2.60 42.26
N GLY A 604 39.17 2.63 42.17
CA GLY A 604 40.03 3.32 43.15
C GLY A 604 40.16 4.83 42.95
N ASN A 605 39.48 5.39 41.95
CA ASN A 605 39.61 6.79 41.56
C ASN A 605 38.53 7.65 42.25
N GLY A 606 38.93 8.76 42.87
CA GLY A 606 38.03 9.71 43.53
C GLY A 606 37.74 9.38 44.99
N SER A 607 36.48 9.52 45.43
CA SER A 607 36.08 9.31 46.83
C SER A 607 34.58 8.96 46.97
N ALA A 608 34.19 8.55 48.18
CA ALA A 608 32.78 8.26 48.51
C ALA A 608 31.85 9.47 48.41
N THR A 609 32.37 10.70 48.39
CA THR A 609 31.57 11.94 48.28
C THR A 609 31.59 12.54 46.87
N GLU A 610 32.63 12.27 46.08
CA GLU A 610 32.82 12.88 44.75
C GLU A 610 32.45 11.94 43.59
N SER A 611 32.66 10.63 43.73
CA SER A 611 32.52 9.67 42.61
C SER A 611 31.09 9.22 42.32
N ASN A 612 30.15 10.18 42.28
CA ASN A 612 28.73 9.93 42.04
C ASN A 612 28.37 10.09 40.57
N ILE A 613 27.72 9.07 40.02
CA ILE A 613 27.22 9.02 38.64
C ILE A 613 25.70 9.18 38.69
N ASP A 614 25.16 10.05 37.85
CA ASP A 614 23.77 10.43 37.90
C ASP A 614 22.91 9.57 36.98
N VAL A 615 21.67 9.33 37.40
CA VAL A 615 20.63 8.65 36.64
C VAL A 615 19.45 9.60 36.48
N PHE A 616 19.07 9.83 35.23
CA PHE A 616 17.93 10.65 34.84
C PHE A 616 16.82 9.76 34.28
N VAL A 617 15.58 10.12 34.59
CA VAL A 617 14.35 9.51 34.06
C VAL A 617 13.58 10.60 33.33
N ASP A 618 13.34 10.42 32.04
CA ASP A 618 12.73 11.43 31.16
C ASP A 618 13.41 12.82 31.32
N ASP A 619 14.75 12.81 31.32
CA ASP A 619 15.63 13.97 31.50
C ASP A 619 15.61 14.67 32.86
N VAL A 620 14.84 14.15 33.83
CA VAL A 620 14.82 14.65 35.22
C VAL A 620 15.76 13.83 36.09
N LEU A 621 16.62 14.49 36.89
CA LEU A 621 17.51 13.81 37.82
C LEU A 621 16.67 13.01 38.82
N HIS A 622 16.90 11.70 38.88
CA HIS A 622 16.15 10.79 39.75
C HIS A 622 17.00 10.32 40.93
N SER A 623 18.23 9.91 40.66
CA SER A 623 19.13 9.32 41.66
C SER A 623 20.57 9.38 41.21
N SER A 624 21.51 9.08 42.11
CA SER A 624 22.93 8.94 41.80
C SER A 624 23.51 7.72 42.52
N PHE A 625 24.56 7.12 41.96
CA PHE A 625 25.26 6.00 42.57
C PHE A 625 26.77 6.24 42.62
N ASN A 626 27.40 5.76 43.69
CA ASN A 626 28.83 5.96 43.88
C ASN A 626 29.64 4.80 43.29
N VAL A 627 30.69 5.12 42.53
CA VAL A 627 31.57 4.14 41.89
C VAL A 627 32.90 3.92 42.61
N TYR A 628 33.16 4.59 43.73
CA TYR A 628 34.44 4.51 44.43
C TYR A 628 34.51 3.33 45.42
N THR A 629 35.69 2.71 45.52
CA THR A 629 36.08 1.77 46.58
C THR A 629 37.59 1.80 46.79
N THR A 630 38.05 1.43 47.98
CA THR A 630 39.49 1.23 48.25
C THR A 630 40.03 -0.09 47.70
N SER A 631 39.16 -1.05 47.36
CA SER A 631 39.52 -2.35 46.78
C SER A 631 38.73 -2.56 45.47
N PRO A 632 39.29 -2.18 44.30
CA PRO A 632 38.58 -2.21 43.03
C PRO A 632 38.14 -3.63 42.63
N ALA A 633 36.86 -3.78 42.26
CA ALA A 633 36.26 -5.05 41.89
C ALA A 633 35.01 -4.85 41.02
N PHE A 634 34.60 -5.89 40.29
CA PHE A 634 33.36 -5.91 39.50
C PHE A 634 32.17 -6.41 40.32
N ASP A 635 31.96 -5.80 41.49
CA ASP A 635 30.92 -6.16 42.46
C ASP A 635 29.99 -4.99 42.80
N GLY A 636 30.09 -3.90 42.03
CA GLY A 636 29.22 -2.74 42.15
C GLY A 636 27.84 -3.02 41.54
N SER A 637 26.79 -2.70 42.29
CA SER A 637 25.42 -2.83 41.83
C SER A 637 24.56 -1.75 42.46
N THR A 638 23.68 -1.12 41.69
CA THR A 638 22.69 -0.16 42.22
C THR A 638 21.35 -0.34 41.54
N THR A 639 20.33 -0.61 42.35
CA THR A 639 18.95 -0.71 41.89
C THR A 639 18.30 0.66 41.86
N ILE A 640 17.76 0.99 40.69
CA ILE A 640 16.90 2.15 40.45
C ILE A 640 15.47 1.64 40.51
N SER A 641 14.72 2.04 41.53
CA SER A 641 13.35 1.59 41.80
C SER A 641 12.37 2.75 41.89
N GLY A 642 11.07 2.43 42.00
CA GLY A 642 10.02 3.44 42.13
C GLY A 642 9.74 4.19 40.82
N LEU A 643 10.11 3.58 39.69
CA LEU A 643 9.84 4.16 38.38
C LEU A 643 8.35 4.02 38.07
N PRO A 644 7.71 5.07 37.50
CA PRO A 644 6.31 4.99 37.08
C PRO A 644 6.14 3.95 35.98
N ASP A 645 4.98 3.30 35.87
CA ASP A 645 4.71 2.34 34.80
C ASP A 645 4.73 2.99 33.40
N GLY A 646 5.00 2.18 32.37
CA GLY A 646 5.06 2.62 30.98
C GLY A 646 6.47 3.01 30.51
N SER A 647 6.64 3.14 29.20
CA SER A 647 7.96 3.40 28.60
C SER A 647 8.51 4.77 29.01
N LYS A 648 9.80 4.83 29.37
CA LYS A 648 10.51 6.05 29.80
C LYS A 648 11.95 6.04 29.29
N LYS A 649 12.54 7.22 29.11
CA LYS A 649 13.94 7.35 28.75
C LYS A 649 14.81 7.34 30.00
N ILE A 650 15.82 6.48 30.03
CA ILE A 650 16.85 6.43 31.07
C ILE A 650 18.13 7.04 30.50
N ARG A 651 18.78 7.89 31.28
CA ARG A 651 20.12 8.40 30.98
C ARG A 651 21.03 8.24 32.19
N ILE A 652 22.12 7.49 32.03
CA ILE A 652 23.18 7.35 33.01
C ILE A 652 24.32 8.27 32.57
N ALA A 653 24.70 9.22 33.41
CA ALA A 653 25.55 10.34 33.03
C ALA A 653 26.67 10.58 34.04
N ASN A 654 27.89 10.67 33.54
CA ASN A 654 29.00 11.23 34.30
C ASN A 654 29.06 12.74 34.05
N ARG A 655 28.69 13.53 35.06
CA ARG A 655 28.72 15.00 34.98
C ARG A 655 29.86 15.64 35.77
N LEU A 656 30.79 14.83 36.28
CA LEU A 656 31.89 15.28 37.12
C LEU A 656 32.98 15.92 36.26
N SER A 657 33.60 17.00 36.72
CA SER A 657 34.73 17.66 36.03
C SER A 657 36.06 16.93 36.23
N ASN A 658 36.14 16.02 37.20
CA ASN A 658 37.35 15.26 37.48
C ASN A 658 37.57 14.19 36.40
N SER A 659 38.59 14.39 35.55
CA SER A 659 38.90 13.52 34.40
C SER A 659 39.31 12.09 34.78
N THR A 660 39.66 11.85 36.05
CA THR A 660 40.05 10.53 36.55
C THR A 660 38.87 9.67 37.01
N ILE A 661 37.69 10.28 37.22
CA ILE A 661 36.49 9.57 37.67
C ILE A 661 35.65 9.19 36.45
N TYR A 662 35.33 7.90 36.34
CA TYR A 662 34.50 7.31 35.28
C TYR A 662 33.64 6.19 35.86
N ALA A 663 32.52 5.88 35.21
CA ALA A 663 31.75 4.68 35.53
C ALA A 663 32.11 3.58 34.55
N ARG A 664 32.48 2.41 35.06
CA ARG A 664 32.72 1.20 34.26
C ARG A 664 31.51 0.30 34.32
N LEU A 665 30.62 0.41 33.33
CA LEU A 665 29.35 -0.29 33.29
C LEU A 665 29.52 -1.67 32.64
N VAL A 666 28.78 -2.67 33.14
CA VAL A 666 28.89 -4.08 32.72
C VAL A 666 27.59 -4.55 32.08
N SER A 667 26.49 -4.45 32.82
CA SER A 667 25.16 -4.90 32.38
C SER A 667 24.07 -4.12 33.09
N ILE A 668 22.87 -4.17 32.52
CA ILE A 668 21.63 -3.80 33.18
C ILE A 668 20.85 -5.08 33.47
N THR A 669 20.34 -5.24 34.68
CA THR A 669 19.48 -6.36 35.06
C THR A 669 18.11 -5.87 35.48
N ALA A 670 17.05 -6.59 35.12
CA ALA A 670 15.69 -6.27 35.54
C ALA A 670 14.83 -7.54 35.49
N THR A 671 13.83 -7.62 36.37
CA THR A 671 12.75 -8.59 36.21
C THR A 671 11.83 -8.07 35.12
N ARG A 672 11.81 -8.73 33.95
CA ARG A 672 10.85 -8.38 32.90
C ARG A 672 9.50 -9.02 33.17
N LYS A 673 8.44 -8.36 32.72
CA LYS A 673 7.06 -8.82 32.74
C LYS A 673 6.46 -8.81 31.32
N VAL A 674 5.92 -9.94 30.87
CA VAL A 674 5.15 -10.04 29.63
C VAL A 674 3.68 -10.28 29.97
N SER A 675 2.81 -9.35 29.59
CA SER A 675 1.36 -9.41 29.84
C SER A 675 0.56 -9.23 28.55
N VAL A 676 -0.58 -9.90 28.46
CA VAL A 676 -1.53 -9.75 27.36
C VAL A 676 -2.94 -9.67 27.94
N ILE A 677 -3.69 -8.62 27.62
CA ILE A 677 -5.06 -8.42 28.12
C ILE A 677 -6.05 -8.64 26.98
N ASN A 678 -7.13 -9.38 27.27
CA ASN A 678 -8.25 -9.59 26.35
C ASN A 678 -9.41 -8.66 26.75
N GLU A 679 -9.66 -7.61 25.96
CA GLU A 679 -10.79 -6.70 26.14
C GLU A 679 -11.88 -6.89 25.08
N GLY A 680 -12.00 -8.11 24.53
CA GLY A 680 -13.11 -8.46 23.66
C GLY A 680 -14.44 -8.30 24.38
N ILE A 681 -15.43 -7.71 23.71
CA ILE A 681 -16.79 -7.61 24.24
C ILE A 681 -17.77 -8.12 23.18
N SER A 682 -18.48 -9.20 23.53
CA SER A 682 -19.40 -9.86 22.60
C SER A 682 -20.48 -8.91 22.07
N GLY A 683 -20.72 -8.97 20.75
CA GLY A 683 -21.74 -8.17 20.06
C GLY A 683 -21.40 -6.69 19.86
N THR A 684 -20.23 -6.22 20.31
CA THR A 684 -19.89 -4.79 20.21
C THR A 684 -19.42 -4.37 18.82
N ASN A 685 -19.71 -3.13 18.45
CA ASN A 685 -19.28 -2.48 17.22
C ASN A 685 -18.48 -1.18 17.51
N SER A 686 -17.87 -0.61 16.47
CA SER A 686 -17.04 0.60 16.61
C SER A 686 -17.79 1.80 17.21
N LYS A 687 -19.09 1.95 16.90
CA LYS A 687 -19.93 3.02 17.44
C LYS A 687 -20.14 2.85 18.95
N GLN A 688 -20.44 1.65 19.42
CA GLN A 688 -20.66 1.37 20.85
C GLN A 688 -19.40 1.65 21.67
N TRP A 689 -18.21 1.31 21.15
CA TRP A 689 -16.94 1.65 21.80
C TRP A 689 -16.74 3.17 21.96
N LEU A 690 -17.18 3.96 20.97
CA LEU A 690 -17.13 5.42 21.03
C LEU A 690 -18.18 6.03 21.95
N ASP A 691 -19.44 5.57 21.83
CA ASP A 691 -20.59 6.09 22.57
C ASP A 691 -20.47 5.81 24.06
N ASN A 692 -20.05 4.59 24.43
CA ASN A 692 -19.85 4.21 25.82
C ASN A 692 -18.50 4.65 26.38
N ASN A 693 -17.65 5.26 25.53
CA ASN A 693 -16.35 5.80 25.90
C ASN A 693 -15.48 4.79 26.69
N TRP A 694 -15.36 3.55 26.20
CA TRP A 694 -14.62 2.50 26.92
C TRP A 694 -13.10 2.61 26.83
N ILE A 695 -12.55 3.40 25.89
CA ILE A 695 -11.10 3.53 25.70
C ILE A 695 -10.35 3.95 26.98
N PRO A 696 -10.77 5.01 27.73
CA PRO A 696 -10.05 5.44 28.92
C PRO A 696 -9.99 4.40 30.04
N ASP A 697 -10.96 3.50 30.11
CA ASP A 697 -11.08 2.48 31.17
C ASP A 697 -10.38 1.19 30.77
N LYS A 698 -10.49 0.78 29.49
CA LYS A 698 -9.96 -0.50 28.97
C LYS A 698 -8.52 -0.41 28.48
N ILE A 699 -8.02 0.80 28.17
CA ILE A 699 -6.65 0.99 27.69
C ILE A 699 -5.85 1.75 28.74
N SER A 700 -4.93 1.03 29.38
CA SER A 700 -4.05 1.59 30.39
C SER A 700 -2.87 2.35 29.77
N THR A 701 -2.29 3.28 30.53
CA THR A 701 -1.03 3.95 30.17
C THR A 701 0.18 3.02 30.19
N LYS A 702 0.03 1.80 30.75
CA LYS A 702 1.06 0.76 30.75
C LYS A 702 1.16 0.03 29.41
N ALA A 703 0.11 0.08 28.59
CA ALA A 703 0.07 -0.63 27.32
C ALA A 703 1.19 -0.18 26.38
N ASN A 704 2.04 -1.13 25.96
CA ASN A 704 3.06 -0.92 24.95
C ASN A 704 2.47 -1.08 23.56
N TYR A 705 1.63 -2.10 23.40
CA TYR A 705 1.04 -2.48 22.12
C TYR A 705 -0.46 -2.63 22.26
N VAL A 706 -1.19 -2.06 21.31
CA VAL A 706 -2.65 -2.14 21.25
C VAL A 706 -3.05 -2.78 19.94
N PHE A 707 -3.54 -4.01 20.01
CA PHE A 707 -4.09 -4.73 18.87
C PHE A 707 -5.58 -4.41 18.74
N MET A 708 -5.96 -3.74 17.66
CA MET A 708 -7.35 -3.39 17.39
C MET A 708 -7.96 -4.39 16.41
N MET A 709 -9.08 -5.01 16.79
CA MET A 709 -9.88 -5.85 15.89
C MET A 709 -11.37 -5.63 16.17
N ILE A 710 -11.95 -4.65 15.48
CA ILE A 710 -13.37 -4.31 15.61
C ILE A 710 -13.94 -4.10 14.20
N GLY A 711 -15.18 -4.55 13.98
CA GLY A 711 -15.85 -4.38 12.69
C GLY A 711 -16.83 -5.50 12.35
N THR A 712 -16.70 -6.68 12.97
CA THR A 712 -17.55 -7.84 12.66
C THR A 712 -19.03 -7.51 12.77
N ASN A 713 -19.39 -6.80 13.86
CA ASN A 713 -20.75 -6.37 14.14
C ASN A 713 -21.14 -5.08 13.41
N ASP A 714 -20.18 -4.22 13.06
CA ASP A 714 -20.42 -3.05 12.22
C ASP A 714 -21.06 -3.44 10.88
N ARG A 715 -20.78 -4.65 10.37
CA ARG A 715 -21.42 -5.18 9.16
C ARG A 715 -22.94 -5.15 9.23
N HIS A 716 -23.59 -5.33 10.38
CA HIS A 716 -25.05 -5.30 10.47
C HIS A 716 -25.59 -4.00 11.08
N THR A 717 -24.81 -3.33 11.94
CA THR A 717 -25.25 -2.14 12.66
C THR A 717 -24.92 -0.82 11.96
N THR A 718 -23.83 -0.79 11.19
CA THR A 718 -23.31 0.43 10.58
C THR A 718 -23.75 0.52 9.13
N GLN A 719 -24.50 1.57 8.78
CA GLN A 719 -25.17 1.65 7.48
C GLN A 719 -24.20 1.76 6.30
N LYS A 720 -23.02 2.35 6.50
CA LYS A 720 -22.04 2.61 5.44
C LYS A 720 -20.63 2.31 5.91
N ILE A 721 -19.82 1.69 5.05
CA ILE A 721 -18.40 1.44 5.32
C ILE A 721 -17.60 2.72 5.60
N GLY A 722 -17.99 3.85 4.99
CA GLY A 722 -17.39 5.16 5.28
C GLY A 722 -17.64 5.64 6.72
N THR A 723 -18.82 5.36 7.27
CA THR A 723 -19.12 5.65 8.68
C THR A 723 -18.25 4.81 9.61
N PHE A 724 -18.09 3.52 9.31
CA PHE A 724 -17.17 2.64 10.02
C PHE A 724 -15.74 3.19 9.98
N LYS A 725 -15.22 3.58 8.81
CA LYS A 725 -13.87 4.16 8.69
C LYS A 725 -13.68 5.39 9.58
N ASN A 726 -14.66 6.29 9.61
CA ASN A 726 -14.62 7.49 10.47
C ASN A 726 -14.65 7.13 11.96
N GLN A 727 -15.45 6.14 12.35
CA GLN A 727 -15.50 5.66 13.73
C GLN A 727 -14.18 4.99 14.13
N TYR A 728 -13.61 4.18 13.24
CA TYR A 728 -12.33 3.52 13.47
C TYR A 728 -11.17 4.51 13.62
N LEU A 729 -11.12 5.56 12.78
CA LEU A 729 -10.15 6.65 12.92
C LEU A 729 -10.29 7.38 14.26
N GLN A 730 -11.51 7.64 14.72
CA GLN A 730 -11.74 8.23 16.05
C GLN A 730 -11.29 7.32 17.19
N LEU A 731 -11.45 6.00 17.05
CA LEU A 731 -10.92 5.05 18.03
C LEU A 731 -9.39 5.15 18.10
N ILE A 732 -8.70 5.12 16.95
CA ILE A 732 -7.24 5.32 16.87
C ILE A 732 -6.82 6.64 17.54
N ASP A 733 -7.51 7.73 17.23
CA ASP A 733 -7.19 9.06 17.78
C ASP A 733 -7.38 9.10 19.31
N ARG A 734 -8.44 8.46 19.83
CA ARG A 734 -8.69 8.36 21.29
C ARG A 734 -7.67 7.48 22.00
N ILE A 735 -7.23 6.37 21.39
CA ILE A 735 -6.17 5.52 21.93
C ILE A 735 -4.86 6.30 22.00
N THR A 736 -4.51 6.98 20.90
CA THR A 736 -3.29 7.80 20.81
C THR A 736 -3.31 8.93 21.83
N ALA A 737 -4.46 9.57 22.05
CA ALA A 737 -4.60 10.60 23.08
C ALA A 737 -4.49 10.04 24.49
N LYS A 738 -5.05 8.85 24.76
CA LYS A 738 -4.98 8.19 26.07
C LYS A 738 -3.58 7.70 26.41
N ASN A 739 -2.88 7.14 25.43
CA ASN A 739 -1.52 6.64 25.58
C ASN A 739 -0.71 6.93 24.30
N PRO A 740 -0.06 8.11 24.23
CA PRO A 740 0.74 8.52 23.06
C PRO A 740 1.97 7.63 22.80
N LYS A 741 2.36 6.81 23.78
CA LYS A 741 3.51 5.89 23.68
C LYS A 741 3.10 4.50 23.19
N ALA A 742 1.80 4.18 23.14
CA ALA A 742 1.31 2.89 22.68
C ALA A 742 1.46 2.75 21.15
N GLN A 743 1.98 1.60 20.72
CA GLN A 743 2.08 1.24 19.32
C GLN A 743 0.83 0.45 18.89
N ILE A 744 0.05 1.04 17.98
CA ILE A 744 -1.21 0.45 17.52
C ILE A 744 -0.95 -0.50 16.34
N ILE A 745 -1.56 -1.69 16.40
CA ILE A 745 -1.54 -2.71 15.35
C ILE A 745 -3.00 -2.99 14.97
N ILE A 746 -3.32 -2.84 13.69
CA ILE A 746 -4.67 -3.07 13.16
C ILE A 746 -4.79 -4.52 12.69
N MET A 747 -5.92 -5.15 13.02
CA MET A 747 -6.26 -6.48 12.53
C MET A 747 -7.62 -6.46 11.82
N SER A 748 -7.74 -7.18 10.71
CA SER A 748 -9.06 -7.45 10.13
C SER A 748 -9.75 -8.62 10.83
N PRO A 749 -11.09 -8.66 10.88
CA PRO A 749 -11.82 -9.85 11.29
C PRO A 749 -11.58 -11.06 10.35
N PRO A 750 -11.70 -12.31 10.82
CA PRO A 750 -11.56 -13.50 10.00
C PRO A 750 -12.72 -13.67 9.00
N ALA A 751 -12.46 -14.40 7.93
CA ALA A 751 -13.46 -14.77 6.92
C ALA A 751 -14.57 -15.62 7.54
N VAL A 752 -15.80 -15.41 7.07
CA VAL A 752 -17.00 -16.11 7.54
C VAL A 752 -17.49 -17.12 6.49
N THR A 753 -18.20 -18.17 6.90
CA THR A 753 -18.81 -19.14 5.98
C THR A 753 -20.30 -18.89 5.76
N GLN A 754 -20.95 -18.18 6.69
CA GLN A 754 -22.33 -17.71 6.50
C GLN A 754 -22.43 -16.71 5.34
N ASN A 755 -23.64 -16.58 4.76
CA ASN A 755 -23.90 -15.56 3.75
C ASN A 755 -23.77 -14.16 4.36
N GLU A 756 -22.93 -13.32 3.75
CA GLU A 756 -22.68 -11.94 4.15
C GLU A 756 -22.91 -10.95 3.00
N ASP A 757 -23.53 -11.40 1.90
CA ASP A 757 -23.81 -10.53 0.77
C ASP A 757 -24.66 -9.31 1.22
N PRO A 758 -24.24 -8.09 0.86
CA PRO A 758 -24.90 -6.89 1.35
C PRO A 758 -26.38 -6.83 0.98
N ASN A 759 -27.24 -6.60 1.99
CA ASN A 759 -28.67 -6.38 1.85
C ASN A 759 -29.22 -5.40 2.91
N THR A 760 -30.48 -4.99 2.74
CA THR A 760 -31.12 -3.95 3.57
C THR A 760 -31.39 -4.37 5.01
N THR A 761 -31.34 -5.67 5.31
CA THR A 761 -31.98 -6.26 6.50
C THR A 761 -30.99 -6.96 7.43
N VAL A 762 -29.90 -7.51 6.90
CA VAL A 762 -28.96 -8.36 7.65
C VAL A 762 -27.55 -7.77 7.66
N TYR A 763 -26.85 -7.69 6.52
CA TYR A 763 -25.48 -7.17 6.45
C TYR A 763 -25.37 -6.04 5.42
N LYS A 764 -24.71 -4.93 5.76
CA LYS A 764 -24.53 -3.72 4.94
C LYS A 764 -23.24 -3.72 4.15
N PHE A 765 -22.26 -4.50 4.59
CA PHE A 765 -20.97 -4.73 3.94
C PHE A 765 -20.35 -6.04 4.46
N ARG A 766 -19.38 -6.59 3.72
CA ARG A 766 -18.73 -7.89 3.96
C ARG A 766 -17.45 -7.74 4.81
N ILE A 767 -16.94 -8.84 5.33
CA ILE A 767 -15.61 -8.89 5.98
C ILE A 767 -14.50 -8.50 4.98
N ALA A 768 -14.64 -8.86 3.70
CA ALA A 768 -13.69 -8.44 2.67
C ALA A 768 -13.63 -6.90 2.54
N ASP A 769 -14.77 -6.22 2.67
CA ASP A 769 -14.86 -4.76 2.58
C ASP A 769 -14.23 -4.10 3.83
N LEU A 770 -14.40 -4.73 5.00
CA LEU A 770 -13.70 -4.34 6.24
C LEU A 770 -12.19 -4.52 6.12
N ASN A 771 -11.73 -5.67 5.61
CA ASN A 771 -10.31 -5.95 5.42
C ASN A 771 -9.63 -4.86 4.59
N TYR A 772 -10.24 -4.50 3.46
CA TYR A 772 -9.75 -3.43 2.59
C TYR A 772 -9.82 -2.05 3.27
N ALA A 773 -10.92 -1.72 3.96
CA ALA A 773 -11.04 -0.46 4.68
C ALA A 773 -9.97 -0.30 5.77
N LEU A 774 -9.70 -1.37 6.50
CA LEU A 774 -8.70 -1.41 7.58
C LEU A 774 -7.27 -1.35 7.04
N SER A 775 -6.97 -2.01 5.91
CA SER A 775 -5.66 -1.91 5.26
C SER A 775 -5.38 -0.48 4.80
N GLN A 776 -6.38 0.21 4.24
CA GLN A 776 -6.26 1.63 3.86
C GLN A 776 -6.07 2.55 5.07
N ILE A 777 -6.73 2.28 6.19
CA ILE A 777 -6.54 3.05 7.43
C ILE A 777 -5.13 2.84 7.98
N ALA A 778 -4.65 1.59 7.96
CA ALA A 778 -3.31 1.24 8.39
C ALA A 778 -2.26 1.98 7.55
N GLU A 779 -2.41 1.97 6.22
CA GLU A 779 -1.57 2.74 5.30
C GLU A 779 -1.61 4.25 5.61
N LEU A 780 -2.82 4.82 5.71
CA LEU A 780 -3.02 6.24 5.98
C LEU A 780 -2.38 6.70 7.30
N ARG A 781 -2.35 5.83 8.32
CA ARG A 781 -1.83 6.12 9.66
C ARG A 781 -0.41 5.61 9.90
N GLY A 782 0.21 4.95 8.91
CA GLY A 782 1.54 4.32 9.08
C GLY A 782 1.55 3.23 10.17
N LEU A 783 0.46 2.48 10.31
CA LEU A 783 0.27 1.44 11.32
C LEU A 783 0.43 0.05 10.73
N SER A 784 0.93 -0.89 11.53
CA SER A 784 1.02 -2.31 11.14
C SER A 784 -0.38 -2.89 10.93
N PHE A 785 -0.53 -3.76 9.92
CA PHE A 785 -1.78 -4.42 9.58
C PHE A 785 -1.60 -5.94 9.51
N ILE A 786 -2.48 -6.68 10.20
CA ILE A 786 -2.57 -8.13 10.13
C ILE A 786 -3.92 -8.52 9.53
N SER A 787 -3.89 -9.13 8.34
CA SER A 787 -5.10 -9.59 7.66
C SER A 787 -5.50 -11.00 8.13
N LEU A 788 -6.40 -11.11 9.11
CA LEU A 788 -6.97 -12.43 9.47
C LEU A 788 -7.90 -12.93 8.36
N PHE A 789 -8.57 -12.02 7.66
CA PHE A 789 -9.41 -12.36 6.51
C PHE A 789 -8.64 -13.15 5.45
N GLU A 790 -7.44 -12.73 5.06
CA GLU A 790 -6.63 -13.45 4.08
C GLU A 790 -6.19 -14.82 4.57
N ALA A 791 -5.73 -14.90 5.83
CA ALA A 791 -5.28 -16.15 6.44
C ALA A 791 -6.41 -17.18 6.46
N THR A 792 -7.59 -16.78 6.92
CA THR A 792 -8.75 -17.67 7.09
C THR A 792 -9.54 -17.90 5.80
N SER A 793 -9.48 -17.00 4.82
CA SER A 793 -10.05 -17.24 3.48
C SER A 793 -9.42 -18.45 2.79
N LYS A 794 -8.14 -18.74 3.06
CA LYS A 794 -7.47 -19.96 2.56
C LYS A 794 -8.03 -21.23 3.20
N LEU A 795 -8.45 -21.17 4.47
CA LEU A 795 -9.13 -22.27 5.15
C LEU A 795 -10.52 -22.47 4.54
N LYS A 796 -11.27 -21.38 4.36
CA LYS A 796 -12.59 -21.38 3.70
C LYS A 796 -12.52 -21.97 2.30
N ALA A 797 -11.55 -21.55 1.48
CA ALA A 797 -11.38 -22.04 0.11
C ALA A 797 -11.03 -23.53 0.04
N ARG A 798 -10.35 -24.07 1.07
CA ARG A 798 -10.07 -25.50 1.23
C ARG A 798 -11.26 -26.30 1.81
N GLY A 799 -12.33 -25.63 2.23
CA GLY A 799 -13.48 -26.27 2.88
C GLY A 799 -13.18 -26.74 4.31
N GLU A 800 -12.17 -26.19 4.97
CA GLU A 800 -11.81 -26.57 6.34
C GLU A 800 -12.83 -26.01 7.35
N THR A 801 -13.13 -26.77 8.40
CA THR A 801 -14.07 -26.37 9.45
C THR A 801 -13.34 -25.62 10.57
N TYR A 802 -13.24 -24.30 10.43
CA TYR A 802 -12.56 -23.41 11.38
C TYR A 802 -13.52 -22.46 12.12
N LEU A 803 -14.82 -22.52 11.84
CA LEU A 803 -15.86 -21.71 12.50
C LEU A 803 -16.88 -22.63 13.19
N ALA A 804 -17.39 -22.21 14.35
CA ALA A 804 -18.38 -22.94 15.14
C ALA A 804 -19.82 -22.72 14.63
N ASP A 805 -20.17 -21.50 14.25
CA ASP A 805 -21.53 -21.09 13.83
C ASP A 805 -21.55 -20.38 12.46
N GLY A 806 -20.44 -20.47 11.73
CA GLY A 806 -20.24 -19.80 10.46
C GLY A 806 -19.82 -18.33 10.55
N LEU A 807 -19.68 -17.79 11.76
CA LEU A 807 -19.13 -16.47 12.06
C LEU A 807 -17.91 -16.55 12.98
N HIS A 808 -18.07 -17.21 14.11
CA HIS A 808 -17.09 -17.26 15.19
C HIS A 808 -16.14 -18.44 15.03
N PRO A 809 -14.82 -18.27 15.23
CA PRO A 809 -13.88 -19.38 15.20
C PRO A 809 -14.20 -20.46 16.24
N ASN A 810 -13.94 -21.72 15.88
CA ASN A 810 -13.83 -22.81 16.87
C ASN A 810 -12.39 -22.87 17.41
N ASP A 811 -12.10 -23.79 18.34
CA ASP A 811 -10.76 -23.94 18.93
C ASP A 811 -9.65 -24.09 17.87
N TYR A 812 -9.91 -24.87 16.82
CA TYR A 812 -8.98 -25.01 15.69
C TYR A 812 -8.76 -23.66 14.98
N GLY A 813 -9.83 -22.94 14.65
CA GLY A 813 -9.74 -21.62 14.04
C GLY A 813 -9.02 -20.59 14.91
N TYR A 814 -9.23 -20.62 16.22
CA TYR A 814 -8.53 -19.76 17.18
C TYR A 814 -7.03 -20.09 17.27
N GLY A 815 -6.68 -21.38 17.25
CA GLY A 815 -5.29 -21.82 17.15
C GLY A 815 -4.58 -21.31 15.89
N VAL A 816 -5.24 -21.43 14.73
CA VAL A 816 -4.69 -20.93 13.45
C VAL A 816 -4.52 -19.40 13.46
N ILE A 817 -5.48 -18.66 14.03
CA ILE A 817 -5.37 -17.20 14.17
C ILE A 817 -4.18 -16.83 15.05
N ALA A 818 -4.02 -17.49 16.20
CA ALA A 818 -2.90 -17.23 17.11
C ALA A 818 -1.56 -17.50 16.43
N GLU A 819 -1.41 -18.66 15.79
CA GLU A 819 -0.21 -19.04 15.04
C GLU A 819 0.11 -18.00 13.94
N TYR A 820 -0.91 -17.56 13.20
CA TYR A 820 -0.72 -16.55 12.17
C TYR A 820 -0.20 -15.23 12.73
N ILE A 821 -0.77 -14.73 13.84
CA ILE A 821 -0.30 -13.49 14.51
C ILE A 821 1.15 -13.65 14.99
N ILE A 822 1.48 -14.79 15.60
CA ILE A 822 2.83 -15.10 16.07
C ILE A 822 3.82 -15.07 14.89
N ASN A 823 3.48 -15.72 13.78
CA ASN A 823 4.31 -15.75 12.58
C ASN A 823 4.50 -14.37 11.96
N GLN A 824 3.50 -13.49 11.99
CA GLN A 824 3.66 -12.11 11.55
C GLN A 824 4.67 -11.34 12.41
N ILE A 825 4.68 -11.57 13.73
CA ILE A 825 5.63 -10.92 14.66
C ILE A 825 7.04 -11.48 14.46
N LEU A 826 7.20 -12.80 14.37
CA LEU A 826 8.52 -13.44 14.24
C LEU A 826 9.21 -13.16 12.90
N SER A 827 8.44 -12.82 11.86
CA SER A 827 8.94 -12.53 10.51
C SER A 827 9.08 -11.03 10.21
N ALA A 828 8.86 -10.16 11.20
CA ALA A 828 8.82 -8.71 11.05
C ALA A 828 10.17 -8.03 10.85
#